data_AF-A0A532UUH2-F1
#
_entry.id   AF-A0A532UUH2-F1
#
_cell.length_a   1.000
_cell.length_b   1.000
_cell.length_c   1.000
_cell.angle_alpha   90.00
_cell.angle_beta   90.00
_cell.angle_gamma   90.00
#
_symmetry.space_group_name_H-M   'P 1'
#
loop_
_entity.id
_entity.type
_entity.pdbx_description
1 polymer ?
#
loop_
_entity_poly.entity_id
_entity_poly.type
_entity_poly.pdbx_seq_one_letter_code
_entity_poly.pdbx_strand_id
1 'polypeptide(L)'
;MEDKIGIFICKAYGISEALDIDALCKVATDEYKVSFCKTIDSCEKPVLDSINEDIAREELNKVLIAGISPRCYTDDMFPQDVMVEKVALREHVVWCQPANDEDTQMLAEDYLRMYITKLQKMEPVEPFKSEEAIDKSILVVGGGITGLTAALEASKAGYKVHLVEKTNQLGGWLAKQHKSIPTKPPYRDLEDTGVDELIEEVKGNTQIKIYTSAVTSKITGAPGLFDVSIKSAKNGKPDSDVLHTFRVGSIVQASGWKPVEPRDTLPYGKVEDVIRNVELEEMVKNQDRITRPSDGKEVKSIAFIQCGGSRDKEHHSYCSSICCLTSLKQASYLRERDDDAKAYIFYEFMRTPGLYEDFYRKTQEDPGIFFTRGEVADVSRDDDGKLTVTAKNTMPGEQIQVKVDLVVLAAGMTPNSADGEAIRALEDARVAVTEGESDIQRDRAAETVERLKHHQGTEILNLEYRQGPDLNVLQNGFPDSHFICFPYESRRTGIYPAGSVRQPMDGIGGREDGTGAALKAIQCIEMTSRGEAVHPRAGDKSYPDFFLQNCTQCKRCTEECPFGVLNEDPKGTPEPWPTRCRRCGVCMGACPERIVNFKDYSVNIIASMIKAVEVPDEDEEKPRILALLCENDAFPALDLVGQHRMKYSPFIRIIPVRCLGSMNVAWVKDAISEGFDGVILIGCKYGDDYQCHFIKGSELADSRGENIREKLEQMQMENERVELHQLQISEYHKLPEIFNNFAELIEDIGMNPFKGM
;
A
#
# COMPACT_ATOMS: atom_id res chain seq x y z
N MET A 1 -20.29 -28.57 -17.05
CA MET A 1 -20.43 -28.29 -18.49
C MET A 1 -19.25 -28.98 -19.16
N GLU A 2 -19.41 -29.54 -20.36
CA GLU A 2 -18.25 -30.05 -21.10
C GLU A 2 -17.37 -28.85 -21.51
N ASP A 3 -16.05 -28.99 -21.40
CA ASP A 3 -15.12 -27.93 -21.76
C ASP A 3 -15.09 -27.75 -23.28
N LYS A 4 -15.47 -26.56 -23.75
CA LYS A 4 -15.41 -26.15 -25.15
C LYS A 4 -14.33 -25.08 -25.28
N ILE A 5 -13.13 -25.53 -25.62
CA ILE A 5 -11.92 -24.71 -25.65
C ILE A 5 -11.69 -24.18 -27.08
N GLY A 6 -11.46 -22.88 -27.20
CA GLY A 6 -11.01 -22.25 -28.44
C GLY A 6 -9.64 -21.60 -28.28
N ILE A 7 -8.73 -21.86 -29.22
CA ILE A 7 -7.38 -21.29 -29.23
C ILE A 7 -7.24 -20.36 -30.42
N PHE A 8 -6.80 -19.13 -30.15
CA PHE A 8 -6.60 -18.09 -31.15
C PHE A 8 -5.13 -17.68 -31.19
N ILE A 9 -4.48 -17.84 -32.34
CA ILE A 9 -3.04 -17.53 -32.51
C ILE A 9 -2.88 -16.32 -33.44
N CYS A 10 -2.26 -15.26 -32.94
CA CYS A 10 -2.02 -14.03 -33.68
C CYS A 10 -0.88 -14.19 -34.69
N LYS A 11 -1.10 -13.73 -35.93
CA LYS A 11 -0.08 -13.73 -36.99
C LYS A 11 0.70 -12.41 -37.09
N ALA A 12 0.17 -11.32 -36.54
CA ALA A 12 0.79 -10.00 -36.65
C ALA A 12 2.05 -9.82 -35.78
N TYR A 13 2.62 -8.62 -35.87
CA TYR A 13 3.69 -8.12 -35.00
C TYR A 13 5.01 -8.91 -35.08
N GLY A 14 5.26 -9.56 -36.22
CA GLY A 14 6.43 -10.41 -36.47
C GLY A 14 6.27 -11.84 -35.97
N ILE A 15 5.10 -12.23 -35.45
CA ILE A 15 4.89 -13.59 -34.92
C ILE A 15 4.94 -14.62 -36.05
N SER A 16 4.19 -14.44 -37.14
CA SER A 16 4.23 -15.38 -38.28
C SER A 16 5.52 -15.33 -39.10
N GLU A 17 6.36 -14.31 -38.88
CA GLU A 17 7.66 -14.16 -39.54
C GLU A 17 8.78 -14.91 -38.79
N ALA A 18 8.56 -15.19 -37.50
CA ALA A 18 9.55 -15.77 -36.60
C ALA A 18 9.20 -17.18 -36.11
N LEU A 19 7.91 -17.55 -36.11
CA LEU A 19 7.38 -18.81 -35.59
C LEU A 19 6.56 -19.56 -36.65
N ASP A 20 6.63 -20.88 -36.62
CA ASP A 20 5.75 -21.75 -37.41
C ASP A 20 4.38 -21.84 -36.73
N ILE A 21 3.41 -21.10 -37.29
CA ILE A 21 2.04 -21.03 -36.78
C ILE A 21 1.31 -22.37 -36.95
N ASP A 22 1.60 -23.14 -38.00
CA ASP A 22 0.96 -24.43 -38.22
C ASP A 22 1.43 -25.45 -37.18
N ALA A 23 2.71 -25.41 -36.80
CA ALA A 23 3.24 -26.20 -35.69
C ALA A 23 2.59 -25.81 -34.35
N LEU A 24 2.44 -24.51 -34.06
CA LEU A 24 1.73 -24.03 -32.86
C LEU A 24 0.27 -24.48 -32.84
N CYS A 25 -0.41 -24.48 -34.00
CA CYS A 25 -1.77 -25.02 -34.11
C CYS A 25 -1.80 -26.54 -33.83
N LYS A 26 -0.79 -27.30 -34.26
CA LYS A 26 -0.70 -28.74 -33.99
C LYS A 26 -0.49 -29.06 -32.51
N VAL A 27 0.23 -28.24 -31.75
CA VAL A 27 0.30 -28.42 -30.28
C VAL A 27 -1.13 -28.42 -29.69
N ALA A 28 -1.95 -27.46 -30.10
CA ALA A 28 -3.35 -27.39 -29.66
C ALA A 28 -4.21 -28.58 -30.11
N THR A 29 -4.16 -28.96 -31.40
CA THR A 29 -5.06 -29.97 -31.97
C THR A 29 -4.59 -31.40 -31.77
N ASP A 30 -3.29 -31.64 -31.82
CA ASP A 30 -2.70 -32.97 -31.87
C ASP A 30 -2.29 -33.44 -30.48
N GLU A 31 -1.70 -32.59 -29.64
CA GLU A 31 -1.32 -32.96 -28.27
C GLU A 31 -2.52 -32.84 -27.32
N TYR A 32 -3.19 -31.68 -27.33
CA TYR A 32 -4.27 -31.37 -26.37
C TYR A 32 -5.68 -31.66 -26.89
N LYS A 33 -5.82 -32.09 -28.14
CA LYS A 33 -7.10 -32.46 -28.77
C LYS A 33 -8.17 -31.35 -28.68
N VAL A 34 -7.74 -30.08 -28.75
CA VAL A 34 -8.65 -28.94 -28.72
C VAL A 34 -9.45 -28.88 -30.03
N SER A 35 -10.78 -28.77 -29.90
CA SER A 35 -11.71 -28.87 -31.02
C SER A 35 -11.73 -27.64 -31.93
N PHE A 36 -11.28 -26.48 -31.44
CA PHE A 36 -11.28 -25.24 -32.20
C PHE A 36 -9.94 -24.49 -32.05
N CYS A 37 -9.18 -24.39 -33.14
CA CYS A 37 -7.95 -23.61 -33.23
C CYS A 37 -8.01 -22.74 -34.50
N LYS A 38 -7.82 -21.42 -34.34
CA LYS A 38 -7.94 -20.44 -35.42
C LYS A 38 -6.81 -19.41 -35.36
N THR A 39 -6.35 -18.96 -36.51
CA THR A 39 -5.40 -17.84 -36.58
C THR A 39 -6.14 -16.50 -36.70
N ILE A 40 -5.61 -15.47 -36.06
CA ILE A 40 -6.14 -14.10 -36.10
C ILE A 40 -5.13 -13.14 -36.71
N ASP A 41 -5.62 -12.13 -37.43
CA ASP A 41 -4.76 -11.22 -38.19
C ASP A 41 -4.11 -10.13 -37.33
N SER A 42 -4.64 -9.84 -36.13
CA SER A 42 -4.02 -8.93 -35.15
C SER A 42 -4.64 -9.12 -33.76
N CYS A 43 -4.11 -8.42 -32.75
CA CYS A 43 -4.68 -8.34 -31.40
C CYS A 43 -5.42 -7.00 -31.18
N GLU A 44 -5.89 -6.35 -32.26
CA GLU A 44 -6.63 -5.09 -32.18
C GLU A 44 -8.13 -5.34 -31.97
N LYS A 45 -8.81 -4.34 -31.38
CA LYS A 45 -10.23 -4.45 -31.00
C LYS A 45 -11.14 -5.00 -32.11
N PRO A 46 -11.05 -4.56 -33.39
CA PRO A 46 -11.91 -5.11 -34.45
C PRO A 46 -11.75 -6.63 -34.67
N VAL A 47 -10.53 -7.15 -34.50
CA VAL A 47 -10.26 -8.59 -34.62
C VAL A 47 -10.71 -9.33 -33.36
N LEU A 48 -10.52 -8.74 -32.18
CA LEU A 48 -11.01 -9.30 -30.92
C LEU A 48 -12.55 -9.37 -30.87
N ASP A 49 -13.25 -8.42 -31.49
CA ASP A 49 -14.70 -8.48 -31.63
C ASP A 49 -15.15 -9.69 -32.47
N SER A 50 -14.37 -10.08 -33.50
CA SER A 50 -14.64 -11.31 -34.26
C SER A 50 -14.42 -12.60 -33.47
N ILE A 51 -13.54 -12.58 -32.46
CA ILE A 51 -13.38 -13.70 -31.52
C ILE A 51 -14.67 -13.89 -30.72
N ASN A 52 -15.34 -12.79 -30.33
CA ASN A 52 -16.62 -12.89 -29.61
C ASN A 52 -17.73 -13.51 -30.48
N GLU A 53 -17.71 -13.27 -31.79
CA GLU A 53 -18.62 -13.95 -32.73
C GLU A 53 -18.33 -15.46 -32.82
N ASP A 54 -17.05 -15.84 -32.87
CA ASP A 54 -16.63 -17.25 -32.87
C ASP A 54 -16.97 -17.95 -31.55
N ILE A 55 -16.77 -17.28 -30.41
CA ILE A 55 -17.19 -17.76 -29.07
C ILE A 55 -18.66 -18.10 -29.08
N ALA A 56 -19.51 -17.20 -29.57
CA ALA A 56 -20.95 -17.44 -29.64
C ALA A 56 -21.32 -18.54 -30.63
N ARG A 57 -20.66 -18.61 -31.79
CA ARG A 57 -20.98 -19.57 -32.86
C ARG A 57 -20.60 -21.00 -32.49
N GLU A 58 -19.43 -21.19 -31.90
CA GLU A 58 -18.90 -22.52 -31.53
C GLU A 58 -19.26 -22.90 -30.08
N GLU A 59 -19.97 -22.00 -29.37
CA GLU A 59 -20.36 -22.13 -27.96
C GLU A 59 -19.15 -22.35 -27.03
N LEU A 60 -18.06 -21.61 -27.27
CA LEU A 60 -16.84 -21.72 -26.47
C LEU A 60 -17.06 -21.18 -25.06
N ASN A 61 -16.58 -21.90 -24.05
CA ASN A 61 -16.63 -21.47 -22.64
C ASN A 61 -15.23 -21.21 -22.04
N LYS A 62 -14.18 -21.58 -22.78
CA LYS A 62 -12.77 -21.41 -22.43
C LYS A 62 -12.01 -20.94 -23.66
N VAL A 63 -11.26 -19.86 -23.55
CA VAL A 63 -10.55 -19.25 -24.68
C VAL A 63 -9.10 -18.95 -24.31
N LEU A 64 -8.18 -19.29 -25.20
CA LEU A 64 -6.78 -18.91 -25.12
C LEU A 64 -6.43 -17.98 -26.29
N ILE A 65 -5.79 -16.85 -26.00
CA ILE A 65 -5.28 -15.93 -27.02
C ILE A 65 -3.76 -15.85 -26.93
N ALA A 66 -3.08 -16.36 -27.95
CA ALA A 66 -1.63 -16.31 -28.06
C ALA A 66 -1.20 -15.17 -29.00
N GLY A 67 -0.56 -14.14 -28.46
CA GLY A 67 -0.24 -12.93 -29.20
C GLY A 67 0.62 -11.95 -28.39
N ILE A 68 0.06 -10.78 -28.09
CA ILE A 68 0.74 -9.72 -27.31
C ILE A 68 0.58 -9.93 -25.79
N SER A 69 1.33 -9.17 -24.99
CA SER A 69 1.27 -9.21 -23.52
C SER A 69 -0.16 -9.20 -22.96
N PRO A 70 -0.49 -10.06 -21.97
CA PRO A 70 -1.77 -10.07 -21.26
C PRO A 70 -2.20 -8.71 -20.71
N ARG A 71 -1.23 -7.83 -20.43
CA ARG A 71 -1.46 -6.48 -19.88
C ARG A 71 -1.98 -5.48 -20.91
N CYS A 72 -1.96 -5.82 -22.20
CA CYS A 72 -2.50 -4.98 -23.27
C CYS A 72 -4.01 -5.17 -23.50
N TYR A 73 -4.63 -6.14 -22.82
CA TYR A 73 -6.07 -6.43 -22.93
C TYR A 73 -6.81 -5.87 -21.72
N THR A 74 -7.99 -5.31 -21.94
CA THR A 74 -8.92 -4.92 -20.87
C THR A 74 -9.98 -6.00 -20.64
N ASP A 75 -10.50 -6.11 -19.41
CA ASP A 75 -11.41 -7.21 -19.03
C ASP A 75 -12.81 -7.10 -19.63
N ASP A 76 -13.17 -5.95 -20.21
CA ASP A 76 -14.43 -5.69 -20.90
C ASP A 76 -14.42 -6.11 -22.38
N MET A 77 -13.30 -6.65 -22.88
CA MET A 77 -13.16 -7.06 -24.28
C MET A 77 -13.81 -8.41 -24.60
N PHE A 78 -14.12 -9.22 -23.58
CA PHE A 78 -14.67 -10.57 -23.74
C PHE A 78 -15.91 -10.80 -22.86
N PRO A 79 -16.79 -11.75 -23.23
CA PRO A 79 -17.93 -12.15 -22.40
C PRO A 79 -17.50 -12.58 -21.00
N GLN A 80 -18.26 -12.14 -19.99
CA GLN A 80 -17.91 -12.34 -18.57
C GLN A 80 -18.10 -13.78 -18.09
N ASP A 81 -18.82 -14.60 -18.84
CA ASP A 81 -19.09 -16.02 -18.59
C ASP A 81 -18.07 -16.94 -19.26
N VAL A 82 -17.13 -16.39 -20.02
CA VAL A 82 -16.06 -17.14 -20.70
C VAL A 82 -14.74 -16.96 -19.95
N MET A 83 -14.07 -18.07 -19.67
CA MET A 83 -12.71 -18.04 -19.10
C MET A 83 -11.71 -17.71 -20.20
N VAL A 84 -10.97 -16.62 -20.05
CA VAL A 84 -10.00 -16.15 -21.06
C VAL A 84 -8.60 -16.14 -20.48
N GLU A 85 -7.69 -16.91 -21.08
CA GLU A 85 -6.26 -16.87 -20.83
C GLU A 85 -5.51 -16.23 -21.99
N LYS A 86 -4.39 -15.57 -21.70
CA LYS A 86 -3.61 -14.79 -22.66
C LYS A 86 -2.13 -15.18 -22.55
N VAL A 87 -1.47 -15.37 -23.68
CA VAL A 87 -0.07 -15.78 -23.78
C VAL A 87 0.70 -14.77 -24.61
N ALA A 88 1.80 -14.24 -24.07
CA ALA A 88 2.66 -13.30 -24.77
C ALA A 88 3.67 -14.06 -25.64
N LEU A 89 3.37 -14.25 -26.91
CA LEU A 89 4.35 -14.73 -27.89
C LEU A 89 5.22 -13.59 -28.42
N ARG A 90 4.70 -12.36 -28.44
CA ARG A 90 5.44 -11.21 -28.96
C ARG A 90 6.54 -10.75 -28.01
N GLU A 91 6.17 -10.23 -26.84
CA GLU A 91 7.11 -9.65 -25.89
C GLU A 91 8.05 -10.70 -25.27
N HIS A 92 7.55 -11.90 -24.97
CA HIS A 92 8.32 -12.90 -24.20
C HIS A 92 8.96 -13.99 -25.08
N VAL A 93 8.71 -13.99 -26.39
CA VAL A 93 9.36 -14.94 -27.32
C VAL A 93 9.98 -14.18 -28.49
N VAL A 94 9.18 -13.72 -29.45
CA VAL A 94 9.66 -13.19 -30.74
C VAL A 94 10.58 -11.98 -30.58
N TRP A 95 10.31 -11.10 -29.62
CA TRP A 95 11.12 -9.91 -29.41
C TRP A 95 12.41 -10.20 -28.63
N CYS A 96 12.42 -11.27 -27.84
CA CYS A 96 13.52 -11.67 -26.96
C CYS A 96 14.40 -12.78 -27.52
N GLN A 97 14.04 -13.38 -28.67
CA GLN A 97 14.77 -14.50 -29.26
C GLN A 97 15.11 -14.27 -30.75
N PRO A 98 16.01 -15.07 -31.35
CA PRO A 98 16.24 -15.07 -32.80
C PRO A 98 15.01 -15.55 -33.58
N ALA A 99 14.76 -15.03 -34.78
CA ALA A 99 13.64 -15.47 -35.61
C ALA A 99 13.98 -16.77 -36.37
N ASN A 100 12.99 -17.66 -36.56
CA ASN A 100 13.14 -18.94 -37.27
C ASN A 100 14.20 -19.87 -36.67
N ASP A 101 14.30 -19.85 -35.35
CA ASP A 101 15.23 -20.66 -34.58
C ASP A 101 14.47 -21.76 -33.81
N GLU A 102 15.07 -22.95 -33.70
CA GLU A 102 14.43 -24.13 -33.12
C GLU A 102 14.09 -23.93 -31.63
N ASP A 103 14.99 -23.31 -30.87
CA ASP A 103 14.77 -23.07 -29.44
C ASP A 103 13.72 -21.98 -29.21
N THR A 104 13.60 -21.05 -30.16
CA THR A 104 12.54 -20.04 -30.18
C THR A 104 11.17 -20.65 -30.43
N GLN A 105 11.08 -21.59 -31.38
CA GLN A 105 9.86 -22.34 -31.66
C GLN A 105 9.45 -23.19 -30.44
N MET A 106 10.40 -23.95 -29.88
CA MET A 106 10.19 -24.76 -28.67
C MET A 106 9.69 -23.93 -27.48
N LEU A 107 10.24 -22.73 -27.27
CA LEU A 107 9.78 -21.81 -26.22
C LEU A 107 8.31 -21.39 -26.42
N ALA A 108 7.91 -21.08 -27.66
CA ALA A 108 6.53 -20.72 -27.98
C ALA A 108 5.56 -21.90 -27.78
N GLU A 109 5.96 -23.10 -28.17
CA GLU A 109 5.18 -24.33 -28.01
C GLU A 109 4.94 -24.63 -26.53
N ASP A 110 5.98 -24.59 -25.69
CA ASP A 110 5.84 -24.80 -24.25
C ASP A 110 4.94 -23.75 -23.58
N TYR A 111 4.96 -22.50 -24.06
CA TYR A 111 4.04 -21.49 -23.57
C TYR A 111 2.59 -21.84 -23.91
N LEU A 112 2.31 -22.39 -25.10
CA LEU A 112 0.98 -22.93 -25.40
C LEU A 112 0.64 -24.12 -24.49
N ARG A 113 1.53 -25.11 -24.33
CA ARG A 113 1.30 -26.28 -23.46
C ARG A 113 0.93 -25.87 -22.04
N MET A 114 1.71 -24.97 -21.44
CA MET A 114 1.46 -24.45 -20.10
C MET A 114 0.07 -23.81 -19.98
N TYR A 115 -0.28 -22.89 -20.86
CA TYR A 115 -1.53 -22.13 -20.71
C TYR A 115 -2.77 -22.86 -21.21
N ILE A 116 -2.66 -23.80 -22.15
CA ILE A 116 -3.74 -24.73 -22.48
C ILE A 116 -4.03 -25.61 -21.26
N THR A 117 -2.99 -26.14 -20.62
CA THR A 117 -3.12 -26.94 -19.40
C THR A 117 -3.76 -26.13 -18.27
N LYS A 118 -3.34 -24.88 -18.07
CA LYS A 118 -3.98 -23.96 -17.12
C LYS A 118 -5.48 -23.83 -17.41
N LEU A 119 -5.83 -23.49 -18.65
CA LEU A 119 -7.21 -23.27 -19.08
C LEU A 119 -8.10 -24.51 -18.90
N GLN A 120 -7.58 -25.71 -19.19
CA GLN A 120 -8.27 -26.98 -18.94
C GLN A 120 -8.58 -27.20 -17.45
N LYS A 121 -7.68 -26.78 -16.55
CA LYS A 121 -7.83 -26.95 -15.09
C LYS A 121 -8.63 -25.85 -14.41
N MET A 122 -8.86 -24.70 -15.06
CA MET A 122 -9.66 -23.62 -14.51
C MET A 122 -11.15 -23.99 -14.43
N GLU A 123 -11.81 -23.48 -13.39
CA GLU A 123 -13.25 -23.57 -13.20
C GLU A 123 -13.92 -22.19 -13.32
N PRO A 124 -15.21 -22.11 -13.70
CA PRO A 124 -15.93 -20.85 -13.78
C PRO A 124 -15.88 -20.04 -12.49
N VAL A 125 -15.35 -18.83 -12.59
CA VAL A 125 -15.23 -17.91 -11.46
C VAL A 125 -16.58 -17.27 -11.16
N GLU A 126 -17.14 -17.61 -10.00
CA GLU A 126 -18.34 -16.98 -9.47
C GLU A 126 -17.92 -15.91 -8.46
N PRO A 127 -18.39 -14.66 -8.58
CA PRO A 127 -18.05 -13.63 -7.61
C PRO A 127 -18.63 -13.98 -6.25
N PHE A 128 -17.85 -13.75 -5.19
CA PHE A 128 -18.34 -13.90 -3.82
C PHE A 128 -19.54 -12.97 -3.59
N LYS A 129 -20.67 -13.53 -3.18
CA LYS A 129 -21.85 -12.77 -2.74
C LYS A 129 -22.09 -13.06 -1.27
N SER A 130 -22.06 -12.00 -0.47
CA SER A 130 -22.44 -12.09 0.94
C SER A 130 -23.90 -12.53 1.05
N GLU A 131 -24.20 -13.39 2.04
CA GLU A 131 -25.57 -13.72 2.43
C GLU A 131 -26.30 -12.48 3.00
N GLU A 132 -25.56 -11.64 3.69
CA GLU A 132 -26.05 -10.37 4.24
C GLU A 132 -25.91 -9.25 3.21
N ALA A 133 -26.92 -8.36 3.16
CA ALA A 133 -26.91 -7.21 2.28
C ALA A 133 -25.74 -6.28 2.62
N ILE A 134 -24.98 -5.90 1.59
CA ILE A 134 -23.87 -4.95 1.69
C ILE A 134 -24.43 -3.57 2.07
N ASP A 135 -23.94 -3.03 3.18
CA ASP A 135 -24.29 -1.68 3.62
C ASP A 135 -23.54 -0.65 2.77
N LYS A 136 -24.25 0.38 2.33
CA LYS A 136 -23.70 1.46 1.49
C LYS A 136 -23.42 2.75 2.26
N SER A 137 -23.37 2.71 3.59
CA SER A 137 -22.97 3.87 4.39
C SER A 137 -21.47 3.88 4.67
N ILE A 138 -20.93 5.04 5.00
CA ILE A 138 -19.52 5.26 5.26
C ILE A 138 -19.34 5.77 6.68
N LEU A 139 -18.44 5.16 7.44
CA LEU A 139 -17.98 5.72 8.72
C LEU A 139 -16.81 6.67 8.45
N VAL A 140 -16.88 7.89 8.98
CA VAL A 140 -15.77 8.83 9.04
C VAL A 140 -15.37 9.03 10.49
N VAL A 141 -14.11 8.75 10.83
CA VAL A 141 -13.56 8.89 12.18
C VAL A 141 -12.66 10.12 12.23
N GLY A 142 -13.14 11.18 12.89
CA GLY A 142 -12.47 12.47 13.04
C GLY A 142 -13.20 13.61 12.31
N GLY A 143 -13.61 14.64 13.05
CA GLY A 143 -14.38 15.79 12.56
C GLY A 143 -13.53 17.00 12.15
N GLY A 144 -12.27 16.81 11.76
CA GLY A 144 -11.43 17.87 11.20
C GLY A 144 -11.73 18.16 9.72
N ILE A 145 -11.01 19.10 9.10
CA ILE A 145 -11.24 19.51 7.70
C ILE A 145 -11.32 18.31 6.73
N THR A 146 -10.45 17.32 6.89
CA THR A 146 -10.40 16.13 6.06
C THR A 146 -11.65 15.28 6.23
N GLY A 147 -12.04 14.99 7.48
CA GLY A 147 -13.22 14.18 7.75
C GLY A 147 -14.53 14.88 7.40
N LEU A 148 -14.63 16.20 7.65
CA LEU A 148 -15.76 17.01 7.21
C LEU A 148 -15.90 16.97 5.68
N THR A 149 -14.78 17.12 4.96
CA THR A 149 -14.78 17.04 3.49
C THR A 149 -15.16 15.65 3.02
N ALA A 150 -14.56 14.59 3.58
CA ALA A 150 -14.89 13.22 3.22
C ALA A 150 -16.38 12.90 3.43
N ALA A 151 -16.96 13.34 4.54
CA ALA A 151 -18.37 13.16 4.85
C ALA A 151 -19.28 13.91 3.85
N LEU A 152 -18.91 15.14 3.51
CA LEU A 152 -19.68 15.96 2.58
C LEU A 152 -19.62 15.42 1.15
N GLU A 153 -18.44 15.05 0.66
CA GLU A 153 -18.27 14.52 -0.70
C GLU A 153 -18.94 13.15 -0.87
N ALA A 154 -18.86 12.27 0.15
CA ALA A 154 -19.62 11.03 0.17
C ALA A 154 -21.14 11.27 0.13
N SER A 155 -21.63 12.25 0.90
CA SER A 155 -23.05 12.64 0.89
C SER A 155 -23.50 13.19 -0.47
N LYS A 156 -22.68 14.04 -1.11
CA LYS A 156 -22.93 14.56 -2.47
C LYS A 156 -23.00 13.43 -3.50
N ALA A 157 -22.22 12.37 -3.32
CA ALA A 157 -22.29 11.16 -4.16
C ALA A 157 -23.49 10.24 -3.83
N GLY A 158 -24.31 10.58 -2.82
CA GLY A 158 -25.53 9.85 -2.46
C GLY A 158 -25.34 8.79 -1.36
N TYR A 159 -24.20 8.76 -0.67
CA TYR A 159 -23.90 7.80 0.38
C TYR A 159 -24.24 8.38 1.75
N LYS A 160 -24.85 7.56 2.62
CA LYS A 160 -25.07 7.94 4.02
C LYS A 160 -23.75 7.94 4.77
N VAL A 161 -23.57 8.87 5.69
CA VAL A 161 -22.33 9.00 6.46
C VAL A 161 -22.61 9.01 7.96
N HIS A 162 -21.80 8.26 8.70
CA HIS A 162 -21.68 8.35 10.14
C HIS A 162 -20.37 9.05 10.48
N LEU A 163 -20.42 10.26 11.04
CA LEU A 163 -19.24 11.04 11.42
C LEU A 163 -19.04 10.95 12.94
N VAL A 164 -17.92 10.39 13.39
CA VAL A 164 -17.58 10.25 14.81
C VAL A 164 -16.44 11.20 15.17
N GLU A 165 -16.67 12.08 16.14
CA GLU A 165 -15.70 13.06 16.64
C GLU A 165 -15.53 12.92 18.16
N LYS A 166 -14.27 12.79 18.59
CA LYS A 166 -13.91 12.52 19.98
C LYS A 166 -14.16 13.70 20.93
N THR A 167 -14.17 14.92 20.40
CA THR A 167 -14.44 16.15 21.14
C THR A 167 -15.90 16.59 20.98
N ASN A 168 -16.32 17.58 21.76
CA ASN A 168 -17.67 18.13 21.68
C ASN A 168 -17.86 19.10 20.49
N GLN A 169 -16.83 19.34 19.67
CA GLN A 169 -16.85 20.32 18.58
C GLN A 169 -16.19 19.76 17.32
N LEU A 170 -16.69 20.17 16.16
CA LEU A 170 -16.09 19.86 14.87
C LEU A 170 -15.01 20.89 14.49
N GLY A 171 -14.25 20.60 13.44
CA GLY A 171 -13.31 21.52 12.78
C GLY A 171 -11.84 21.26 13.07
N GLY A 172 -11.52 20.46 14.09
CA GLY A 172 -10.15 20.02 14.39
C GLY A 172 -9.15 21.18 14.53
N TRP A 173 -7.96 21.03 13.96
CA TRP A 173 -6.90 22.06 14.05
C TRP A 173 -7.26 23.37 13.34
N LEU A 174 -8.02 23.34 12.24
CA LEU A 174 -8.40 24.57 11.52
C LEU A 174 -9.41 25.41 12.31
N ALA A 175 -10.27 24.79 13.11
CA ALA A 175 -11.12 25.51 14.07
C ALA A 175 -10.33 26.18 15.19
N LYS A 176 -9.04 25.87 15.37
CA LYS A 176 -8.14 26.54 16.32
C LYS A 176 -7.28 27.64 15.68
N GLN A 177 -7.28 27.75 14.35
CA GLN A 177 -6.51 28.74 13.61
C GLN A 177 -7.27 30.05 13.41
N HIS A 178 -6.53 31.15 13.30
CA HIS A 178 -7.10 32.48 13.00
C HIS A 178 -7.38 32.67 11.51
N LYS A 179 -6.38 32.41 10.66
CA LYS A 179 -6.46 32.44 9.19
C LYS A 179 -5.78 31.22 8.59
N SER A 180 -6.05 30.97 7.32
CA SER A 180 -5.35 30.03 6.46
C SER A 180 -4.36 30.76 5.54
N ILE A 181 -3.37 30.00 5.08
CA ILE A 181 -2.49 30.43 3.98
C ILE A 181 -3.30 30.61 2.68
N PRO A 182 -2.80 31.37 1.70
CA PRO A 182 -3.56 31.67 0.48
C PRO A 182 -3.93 30.40 -0.29
N THR A 183 -5.20 30.22 -0.66
CA THR A 183 -5.71 29.01 -1.32
C THR A 183 -6.16 29.21 -2.76
N LYS A 184 -6.25 30.47 -3.20
CA LYS A 184 -6.67 30.86 -4.55
C LYS A 184 -5.78 31.96 -5.15
N PRO A 185 -5.77 32.12 -6.49
CA PRO A 185 -5.05 33.23 -7.12
C PRO A 185 -5.45 34.58 -6.52
N PRO A 186 -4.49 35.48 -6.24
CA PRO A 186 -3.08 35.45 -6.66
C PRO A 186 -2.11 34.71 -5.69
N TYR A 187 -2.60 33.93 -4.72
CA TYR A 187 -1.80 33.20 -3.72
C TYR A 187 -0.90 34.07 -2.84
N ARG A 188 -1.35 35.28 -2.51
CA ARG A 188 -0.56 36.28 -1.74
C ARG A 188 -1.16 36.62 -0.38
N ASP A 189 -2.47 36.58 -0.22
CA ASP A 189 -3.13 37.14 0.96
C ASP A 189 -3.70 36.05 1.86
N LEU A 190 -3.64 36.28 3.17
CA LEU A 190 -4.24 35.38 4.15
C LEU A 190 -5.75 35.33 3.98
N GLU A 191 -6.31 34.15 4.19
CA GLU A 191 -7.74 33.88 3.97
C GLU A 191 -8.42 33.40 5.24
N ASP A 192 -9.73 33.57 5.32
CA ASP A 192 -10.52 32.88 6.33
C ASP A 192 -10.36 31.36 6.16
N THR A 193 -10.42 30.62 7.26
CA THR A 193 -10.17 29.18 7.25
C THR A 193 -11.27 28.40 6.53
N GLY A 194 -12.46 28.99 6.35
CA GLY A 194 -13.65 28.37 5.76
C GLY A 194 -14.22 27.20 6.56
N VAL A 195 -13.68 26.91 7.75
CA VAL A 195 -14.04 25.72 8.53
C VAL A 195 -15.44 25.83 9.12
N ASP A 196 -15.85 27.03 9.54
CA ASP A 196 -17.17 27.26 10.13
C ASP A 196 -18.28 27.05 9.11
N GLU A 197 -18.08 27.53 7.87
CA GLU A 197 -18.99 27.33 6.74
C GLU A 197 -19.15 25.84 6.43
N LEU A 198 -18.04 25.09 6.41
CA LEU A 198 -18.06 23.66 6.19
C LEU A 198 -18.76 22.90 7.33
N ILE A 199 -18.56 23.31 8.58
CA ILE A 199 -19.25 22.74 9.74
C ILE A 199 -20.75 22.93 9.61
N GLU A 200 -21.21 24.12 9.24
CA GLU A 200 -22.64 24.40 9.06
C GLU A 200 -23.23 23.63 7.89
N GLU A 201 -22.51 23.49 6.77
CA GLU A 201 -22.92 22.66 5.64
C GLU A 201 -23.09 21.18 6.06
N VAL A 202 -22.13 20.64 6.83
CA VAL A 202 -22.19 19.26 7.33
C VAL A 202 -23.34 19.06 8.33
N LYS A 203 -23.55 19.99 9.26
CA LYS A 203 -24.69 19.94 10.20
C LYS A 203 -26.04 20.04 9.51
N GLY A 204 -26.13 20.82 8.43
CA GLY A 204 -27.35 20.99 7.64
C GLY A 204 -27.69 19.78 6.75
N ASN A 205 -26.79 18.81 6.60
CA ASN A 205 -26.92 17.71 5.66
C ASN A 205 -27.62 16.49 6.29
N THR A 206 -28.80 16.12 5.79
CA THR A 206 -29.61 15.02 6.33
C THR A 206 -29.04 13.61 6.08
N GLN A 207 -28.05 13.46 5.19
CA GLN A 207 -27.36 12.18 4.96
C GLN A 207 -26.19 11.96 5.93
N ILE A 208 -25.78 12.98 6.68
CA ILE A 208 -24.65 12.90 7.60
C ILE A 208 -25.17 12.86 9.04
N LYS A 209 -24.97 11.74 9.72
CA LYS A 209 -25.27 11.61 11.14
C LYS A 209 -24.00 11.83 11.96
N ILE A 210 -24.02 12.87 12.79
CA ILE A 210 -22.87 13.33 13.56
C ILE A 210 -22.94 12.81 15.00
N TYR A 211 -21.83 12.29 15.50
CA TYR A 211 -21.63 11.86 16.88
C TYR A 211 -20.41 12.58 17.46
N THR A 212 -20.65 13.66 18.23
CA THR A 212 -19.59 14.36 18.99
C THR A 212 -19.45 13.77 20.38
N SER A 213 -18.30 14.00 21.03
CA SER A 213 -17.94 13.38 22.31
C SER A 213 -18.11 11.87 22.24
N ALA A 214 -17.71 11.26 21.12
CA ALA A 214 -17.89 9.85 20.87
C ALA A 214 -16.61 9.24 20.26
N VAL A 215 -16.36 7.98 20.60
CA VAL A 215 -15.25 7.19 20.06
C VAL A 215 -15.74 5.81 19.66
N THR A 216 -15.12 5.25 18.63
CA THR A 216 -15.28 3.85 18.24
C THR A 216 -14.73 2.94 19.33
N SER A 217 -15.54 2.02 19.84
CA SER A 217 -15.14 1.10 20.91
C SER A 217 -14.90 -0.32 20.44
N LYS A 218 -15.51 -0.70 19.31
CA LYS A 218 -15.39 -2.03 18.71
C LYS A 218 -15.83 -1.97 17.26
N ILE A 219 -15.03 -2.53 16.36
CA ILE A 219 -15.36 -2.72 14.95
C ILE A 219 -15.08 -4.17 14.56
N THR A 220 -16.10 -4.86 14.06
CA THR A 220 -15.99 -6.23 13.54
C THR A 220 -16.40 -6.29 12.06
N GLY A 221 -16.26 -7.46 11.45
CA GLY A 221 -16.67 -7.67 10.06
C GLY A 221 -15.65 -7.17 9.05
N ALA A 222 -16.11 -6.84 7.85
CA ALA A 222 -15.27 -6.68 6.66
C ALA A 222 -15.90 -5.65 5.71
N PRO A 223 -15.24 -5.29 4.58
CA PRO A 223 -15.85 -4.42 3.58
C PRO A 223 -17.28 -4.83 3.26
N GLY A 224 -18.17 -3.84 3.28
CA GLY A 224 -19.61 -3.99 3.11
C GLY A 224 -20.40 -4.38 4.37
N LEU A 225 -19.73 -4.86 5.41
CA LEU A 225 -20.33 -5.52 6.58
C LEU A 225 -19.60 -5.16 7.87
N PHE A 226 -19.16 -3.91 8.03
CA PHE A 226 -18.51 -3.48 9.25
C PHE A 226 -19.55 -3.17 10.33
N ASP A 227 -19.55 -3.94 11.41
CA ASP A 227 -20.38 -3.64 12.58
C ASP A 227 -19.61 -2.74 13.54
N VAL A 228 -20.14 -1.55 13.75
CA VAL A 228 -19.49 -0.46 14.51
C VAL A 228 -20.25 -0.22 15.80
N SER A 229 -19.53 -0.23 16.91
CA SER A 229 -20.02 0.21 18.22
C SER A 229 -19.32 1.49 18.65
N ILE A 230 -20.08 2.47 19.12
CA ILE A 230 -19.55 3.74 19.63
C ILE A 230 -19.93 3.95 21.10
N LYS A 231 -19.02 4.56 21.85
CA LYS A 231 -19.18 4.95 23.27
C LYS A 231 -19.00 6.45 23.43
N SER A 232 -19.56 7.01 24.51
CA SER A 232 -19.24 8.37 24.93
C SER A 232 -17.74 8.49 25.19
N ALA A 233 -17.18 9.64 24.84
CA ALA A 233 -15.80 9.98 25.05
C ALA A 233 -15.67 11.00 26.19
N LYS A 234 -14.80 10.71 27.16
CA LYS A 234 -14.29 11.69 28.12
C LYS A 234 -12.79 11.79 27.94
N ASN A 235 -12.29 13.01 27.73
CA ASN A 235 -10.89 13.26 27.38
C ASN A 235 -10.42 12.45 26.15
N GLY A 236 -11.32 12.21 25.20
CA GLY A 236 -11.03 11.43 23.99
C GLY A 236 -10.88 9.92 24.21
N LYS A 237 -11.26 9.38 25.37
CA LYS A 237 -11.26 7.94 25.68
C LYS A 237 -12.67 7.45 26.02
N PRO A 238 -13.00 6.16 25.79
CA PRO A 238 -14.33 5.62 26.12
C PRO A 238 -14.65 5.76 27.61
N ASP A 239 -15.81 6.35 27.94
CA ASP A 239 -16.26 6.64 29.32
C ASP A 239 -17.76 6.37 29.51
N SER A 240 -18.25 5.22 29.03
CA SER A 240 -19.66 4.80 29.18
C SER A 240 -19.92 3.38 28.65
N ASP A 241 -21.16 2.92 28.83
CA ASP A 241 -21.77 1.84 28.05
C ASP A 241 -21.91 2.22 26.57
N VAL A 242 -22.13 1.21 25.72
CA VAL A 242 -22.29 1.41 24.27
C VAL A 242 -23.50 2.32 23.99
N LEU A 243 -23.27 3.43 23.28
CA LEU A 243 -24.31 4.42 22.96
C LEU A 243 -25.10 4.02 21.71
N HIS A 244 -24.38 3.64 20.65
CA HIS A 244 -24.97 3.30 19.36
C HIS A 244 -24.23 2.14 18.71
N THR A 245 -24.99 1.32 18.00
CA THR A 245 -24.49 0.30 17.10
C THR A 245 -25.10 0.52 15.72
N PHE A 246 -24.29 0.38 14.68
CA PHE A 246 -24.73 0.49 13.29
C PHE A 246 -23.75 -0.23 12.38
N ARG A 247 -24.19 -0.54 11.16
CA ARG A 247 -23.37 -1.17 10.13
C ARG A 247 -22.94 -0.16 9.07
N VAL A 248 -21.74 -0.31 8.54
CA VAL A 248 -21.21 0.51 7.44
C VAL A 248 -20.49 -0.36 6.40
N GLY A 249 -20.39 0.15 5.18
CA GLY A 249 -19.70 -0.52 4.08
C GLY A 249 -18.19 -0.28 4.06
N SER A 250 -17.75 0.90 4.48
CA SER A 250 -16.34 1.29 4.48
C SER A 250 -16.05 2.36 5.52
N ILE A 251 -14.77 2.57 5.82
CA ILE A 251 -14.32 3.46 6.89
C ILE A 251 -13.26 4.43 6.35
N VAL A 252 -13.38 5.71 6.70
CA VAL A 252 -12.35 6.74 6.50
C VAL A 252 -11.82 7.17 7.86
N GLN A 253 -10.53 6.99 8.11
CA GLN A 253 -9.86 7.42 9.33
C GLN A 253 -9.16 8.77 9.08
N ALA A 254 -9.80 9.84 9.53
CA ALA A 254 -9.33 11.23 9.45
C ALA A 254 -9.03 11.80 10.85
N SER A 255 -8.35 11.02 11.68
CA SER A 255 -8.09 11.30 13.10
C SER A 255 -7.09 12.43 13.37
N GLY A 256 -6.51 13.02 12.31
CA GLY A 256 -5.65 14.21 12.38
C GLY A 256 -4.20 13.92 12.74
N TRP A 257 -3.56 14.88 13.42
CA TRP A 257 -2.13 14.88 13.73
C TRP A 257 -1.84 15.50 15.10
N LYS A 258 -0.62 15.33 15.60
CA LYS A 258 -0.07 15.93 16.83
C LYS A 258 1.19 16.74 16.50
N PRO A 259 1.46 17.87 17.17
CA PRO A 259 2.70 18.60 16.99
C PRO A 259 3.90 17.74 17.39
N VAL A 260 4.97 17.81 16.60
CA VAL A 260 6.25 17.19 16.93
C VAL A 260 6.79 17.81 18.22
N GLU A 261 7.34 16.96 19.10
CA GLU A 261 8.02 17.46 20.29
C GLU A 261 9.30 18.20 19.90
N PRO A 262 9.54 19.40 20.46
CA PRO A 262 10.75 20.13 20.15
C PRO A 262 12.04 19.40 20.56
N ARG A 263 13.15 19.70 19.87
CA ARG A 263 14.47 19.12 20.21
C ARG A 263 14.89 19.53 21.62
N ASP A 264 15.58 18.65 22.34
CA ASP A 264 16.05 18.87 23.71
C ASP A 264 16.99 20.09 23.86
N THR A 265 17.68 20.44 22.78
CA THR A 265 18.58 21.61 22.69
C THR A 265 17.83 22.94 22.71
N LEU A 266 16.53 22.94 22.43
CA LEU A 266 15.68 24.11 22.51
C LEU A 266 15.02 24.16 23.90
N PRO A 267 14.97 25.33 24.57
CA PRO A 267 14.48 25.43 25.95
C PRO A 267 12.95 25.42 26.07
N TYR A 268 12.26 24.67 25.21
CA TYR A 268 10.80 24.50 25.28
C TYR A 268 10.39 23.82 26.60
N GLY A 269 9.36 24.36 27.26
CA GLY A 269 8.93 23.92 28.59
C GLY A 269 9.89 24.29 29.74
N LYS A 270 11.10 24.77 29.44
CA LYS A 270 12.07 25.30 30.41
C LYS A 270 11.98 26.82 30.53
N VAL A 271 11.64 27.50 29.42
CA VAL A 271 11.45 28.94 29.33
C VAL A 271 10.03 29.21 28.83
N GLU A 272 9.25 29.94 29.63
CA GLU A 272 7.81 30.18 29.38
C GLU A 272 7.53 30.94 28.08
N ASP A 273 8.43 31.86 27.68
CA ASP A 273 8.29 32.67 26.47
C ASP A 273 8.79 31.96 25.19
N VAL A 274 9.03 30.64 25.27
CA VAL A 274 9.37 29.77 24.15
C VAL A 274 8.19 28.83 23.90
N ILE A 275 7.44 29.10 22.85
CA ILE A 275 6.19 28.41 22.52
C ILE A 275 6.28 27.70 21.17
N ARG A 276 5.33 26.82 20.87
CA ARG A 276 5.12 26.21 19.56
C ARG A 276 4.22 27.08 18.68
N ASN A 277 4.36 26.92 17.38
CA ASN A 277 3.48 27.53 16.38
C ASN A 277 1.98 27.24 16.64
N VAL A 278 1.61 26.05 17.12
CA VAL A 278 0.20 25.73 17.43
C VAL A 278 -0.36 26.55 18.61
N GLU A 279 0.48 26.90 19.58
CA GLU A 279 0.10 27.74 20.74
C GLU A 279 -0.08 29.19 20.31
N LEU A 280 0.77 29.68 19.40
CA LEU A 280 0.60 31.00 18.81
C LEU A 280 -0.71 31.14 18.02
N GLU A 281 -1.15 30.11 17.29
CA GLU A 281 -2.47 30.14 16.62
C GLU A 281 -3.61 30.33 17.62
N GLU A 282 -3.59 29.57 18.72
CA GLU A 282 -4.63 29.66 19.75
C GLU A 282 -4.60 31.03 20.45
N MET A 283 -3.42 31.60 20.70
CA MET A 283 -3.29 32.97 21.24
C MET A 283 -3.90 34.00 20.28
N VAL A 284 -3.49 33.98 19.01
CA VAL A 284 -3.93 34.92 17.98
C VAL A 284 -5.44 34.82 17.73
N LYS A 285 -6.01 33.61 17.84
CA LYS A 285 -7.45 33.39 17.67
C LYS A 285 -8.28 33.92 18.84
N ASN A 286 -7.79 33.77 20.06
CA ASN A 286 -8.57 34.04 21.27
C ASN A 286 -8.26 35.39 21.92
N GLN A 287 -7.25 36.12 21.44
CA GLN A 287 -6.78 37.38 22.01
C GLN A 287 -6.62 38.44 20.93
N ASP A 288 -6.96 39.70 21.26
CA ASP A 288 -6.78 40.82 20.34
C ASP A 288 -5.29 41.15 20.11
N ARG A 289 -4.46 40.90 21.13
CA ARG A 289 -3.02 41.19 21.14
C ARG A 289 -2.23 39.94 21.47
N ILE A 290 -1.03 39.82 20.90
CA ILE A 290 -0.10 38.74 21.22
C ILE A 290 0.66 39.15 22.50
N THR A 291 0.50 38.39 23.58
CA THR A 291 1.14 38.67 24.87
C THR A 291 2.12 37.59 25.28
N ARG A 292 3.17 37.95 26.01
CA ARG A 292 4.14 37.01 26.57
C ARG A 292 3.49 36.10 27.62
N PRO A 293 3.69 34.78 27.56
CA PRO A 293 3.21 33.86 28.58
C PRO A 293 3.72 34.18 29.99
N SER A 294 4.97 34.66 30.13
CA SER A 294 5.58 34.84 31.44
C SER A 294 5.07 36.03 32.25
N ASP A 295 4.67 37.13 31.59
CA ASP A 295 4.27 38.35 32.28
C ASP A 295 3.12 39.14 31.65
N GLY A 296 2.50 38.61 30.58
CA GLY A 296 1.35 39.21 29.91
C GLY A 296 1.65 40.51 29.15
N LYS A 297 2.92 40.93 29.04
CA LYS A 297 3.28 42.12 28.25
C LYS A 297 3.10 41.84 26.76
N GLU A 298 2.77 42.89 26.01
CA GLU A 298 2.63 42.78 24.55
C GLU A 298 3.97 42.43 23.89
N VAL A 299 3.90 41.53 22.91
CA VAL A 299 5.03 41.10 22.09
C VAL A 299 5.22 42.07 20.92
N LYS A 300 6.41 42.67 20.82
CA LYS A 300 6.82 43.54 19.71
C LYS A 300 7.85 42.89 18.79
N SER A 301 8.41 41.76 19.20
CA SER A 301 9.42 41.04 18.43
C SER A 301 9.32 39.53 18.64
N ILE A 302 9.29 38.77 17.55
CA ILE A 302 9.20 37.30 17.56
C ILE A 302 10.34 36.70 16.74
N ALA A 303 11.02 35.69 17.30
CA ALA A 303 11.89 34.81 16.52
C ALA A 303 11.20 33.48 16.21
N PHE A 304 11.06 33.15 14.94
CA PHE A 304 10.58 31.86 14.46
C PHE A 304 11.76 30.94 14.15
N ILE A 305 11.80 29.78 14.79
CA ILE A 305 12.83 28.76 14.57
C ILE A 305 12.23 27.65 13.70
N GLN A 306 12.66 27.57 12.44
CA GLN A 306 12.22 26.51 11.54
C GLN A 306 12.75 25.14 11.98
N CYS A 307 12.03 24.08 11.60
CA CYS A 307 12.41 22.70 11.91
C CYS A 307 12.60 22.47 13.42
N GLY A 308 11.78 23.11 14.28
CA GLY A 308 11.95 23.13 15.75
C GLY A 308 11.84 21.77 16.46
N GLY A 309 11.75 20.68 15.70
CA GLY A 309 11.59 19.29 16.13
C GLY A 309 11.72 18.32 14.95
N SER A 310 11.63 18.82 13.71
CA SER A 310 11.73 18.02 12.48
C SER A 310 13.09 18.08 11.79
N ARG A 311 13.33 17.20 10.81
CA ARG A 311 14.61 17.06 10.07
C ARG A 311 15.80 16.83 11.00
N ASP A 312 15.60 15.96 11.98
CA ASP A 312 16.61 15.46 12.91
C ASP A 312 16.70 13.94 12.74
N LYS A 313 17.89 13.42 12.40
CA LYS A 313 18.06 11.98 12.10
C LYS A 313 17.71 11.09 13.28
N GLU A 314 17.95 11.56 14.51
CA GLU A 314 17.78 10.76 15.73
C GLU A 314 16.38 10.86 16.33
N HIS A 315 15.64 11.94 16.01
CA HIS A 315 14.35 12.24 16.66
C HIS A 315 13.16 12.26 15.69
N HIS A 316 13.29 12.93 14.54
CA HIS A 316 12.22 13.06 13.55
C HIS A 316 12.82 13.42 12.18
N SER A 317 13.06 12.42 11.36
CA SER A 317 13.94 12.54 10.19
C SER A 317 13.32 13.28 9.00
N TYR A 318 11.99 13.36 8.93
CA TYR A 318 11.28 13.91 7.78
C TYR A 318 10.93 15.39 7.93
N CYS A 319 10.54 16.00 6.81
CA CYS A 319 10.04 17.36 6.75
C CYS A 319 8.51 17.35 6.81
N SER A 320 7.91 18.20 7.63
CA SER A 320 6.44 18.29 7.73
C SER A 320 5.77 19.18 6.69
N SER A 321 6.50 19.60 5.64
CA SER A 321 6.07 20.39 4.45
C SER A 321 5.42 21.76 4.68
N ILE A 322 4.84 22.02 5.86
CA ILE A 322 3.94 23.15 6.14
C ILE A 322 4.51 24.15 7.15
N CYS A 323 5.55 23.79 7.90
CA CYS A 323 6.14 24.62 8.96
C CYS A 323 6.57 26.00 8.44
N CYS A 324 7.24 26.03 7.28
CA CYS A 324 7.70 27.27 6.66
C CYS A 324 6.54 28.22 6.36
N LEU A 325 5.51 27.74 5.67
CA LEU A 325 4.31 28.51 5.35
C LEU A 325 3.56 28.97 6.60
N THR A 326 3.53 28.13 7.64
CA THR A 326 2.92 28.49 8.94
C THR A 326 3.66 29.67 9.58
N SER A 327 4.99 29.68 9.58
CA SER A 327 5.75 30.80 10.13
C SER A 327 5.61 32.08 9.29
N LEU A 328 5.52 31.99 7.96
CA LEU A 328 5.24 33.13 7.10
C LEU A 328 3.88 33.76 7.44
N LYS A 329 2.86 32.93 7.63
CA LYS A 329 1.53 33.34 8.08
C LYS A 329 1.57 34.01 9.46
N GLN A 330 2.25 33.39 10.41
CA GLN A 330 2.33 33.91 11.78
C GLN A 330 3.16 35.18 11.90
N ALA A 331 4.20 35.35 11.08
CA ALA A 331 4.91 36.61 10.96
C ALA A 331 3.98 37.72 10.43
N SER A 332 3.14 37.41 9.44
CA SER A 332 2.15 38.35 8.92
C SER A 332 1.12 38.76 9.99
N TYR A 333 0.67 37.84 10.86
CA TYR A 333 -0.22 38.18 11.98
C TYR A 333 0.33 39.23 12.95
N LEU A 334 1.64 39.19 13.19
CA LEU A 334 2.33 40.14 14.05
C LEU A 334 2.36 41.52 13.36
N ARG A 335 2.73 41.55 12.08
CA ARG A 335 2.84 42.77 11.27
C ARG A 335 1.50 43.45 11.04
N GLU A 336 0.44 42.69 10.78
CA GLU A 336 -0.93 43.20 10.60
C GLU A 336 -1.50 43.85 11.87
N ARG A 337 -1.00 43.49 13.06
CA ARG A 337 -1.41 44.09 14.34
C ARG A 337 -0.54 45.29 14.74
N ASP A 338 0.70 45.32 14.28
CA ASP A 338 1.67 46.35 14.61
C ASP A 338 2.73 46.52 13.52
N ASP A 339 2.63 47.62 12.78
CA ASP A 339 3.53 48.01 11.71
C ASP A 339 4.97 48.31 12.17
N ASP A 340 5.23 48.40 13.48
CA ASP A 340 6.59 48.56 14.05
C ASP A 340 7.16 47.24 14.61
N ALA A 341 6.36 46.18 14.70
CA ALA A 341 6.79 44.89 15.28
C ALA A 341 7.73 44.10 14.35
N LYS A 342 8.65 43.32 14.90
CA LYS A 342 9.70 42.64 14.11
C LYS A 342 9.58 41.11 14.18
N ALA A 343 9.51 40.47 13.03
CA ALA A 343 9.54 39.01 12.91
C ALA A 343 10.89 38.56 12.36
N TYR A 344 11.55 37.61 13.02
CA TYR A 344 12.83 37.05 12.60
C TYR A 344 12.67 35.56 12.32
N ILE A 345 12.84 35.14 11.07
CA ILE A 345 12.68 33.74 10.65
C ILE A 345 14.06 33.11 10.43
N PHE A 346 14.42 32.17 11.31
CA PHE A 346 15.66 31.40 11.25
C PHE A 346 15.39 30.05 10.56
N TYR A 347 16.10 29.79 9.46
CA TYR A 347 15.88 28.58 8.64
C TYR A 347 17.15 28.03 8.02
N GLU A 348 17.13 26.74 7.68
CA GLU A 348 18.20 26.14 6.85
C GLU A 348 17.80 26.13 5.36
N PHE A 349 16.55 25.72 5.10
CA PHE A 349 15.88 25.75 3.80
C PHE A 349 14.43 26.21 3.96
N MET A 350 14.01 27.22 3.19
CA MET A 350 12.59 27.57 3.06
C MET A 350 11.94 26.64 2.04
N ARG A 351 10.80 26.06 2.39
CA ARG A 351 10.03 25.15 1.52
C ARG A 351 8.63 25.70 1.30
N THR A 352 8.43 26.31 0.14
CA THR A 352 7.19 26.95 -0.32
C THR A 352 6.83 26.42 -1.71
N PRO A 353 6.40 25.14 -1.81
CA PRO A 353 6.26 24.48 -3.10
C PRO A 353 5.16 25.10 -3.97
N GLY A 354 5.40 25.13 -5.29
CA GLY A 354 4.41 25.55 -6.28
C GLY A 354 4.02 27.02 -6.15
N LEU A 355 2.72 27.28 -6.10
CA LEU A 355 2.14 28.64 -6.10
C LEU A 355 2.32 29.37 -4.76
N TYR A 356 2.67 28.66 -3.70
CA TYR A 356 2.98 29.28 -2.41
C TYR A 356 4.25 30.13 -2.41
N GLU A 357 5.06 30.06 -3.48
CA GLU A 357 6.21 30.96 -3.67
C GLU A 357 5.78 32.43 -3.76
N ASP A 358 4.59 32.73 -4.28
CA ASP A 358 4.09 34.11 -4.34
C ASP A 358 3.75 34.66 -2.95
N PHE A 359 3.32 33.81 -2.02
CA PHE A 359 3.13 34.17 -0.63
C PHE A 359 4.46 34.46 0.06
N TYR A 360 5.47 33.61 -0.19
CA TYR A 360 6.83 33.84 0.31
C TYR A 360 7.39 35.17 -0.20
N ARG A 361 7.28 35.44 -1.51
CA ARG A 361 7.72 36.72 -2.08
C ARG A 361 7.04 37.91 -1.42
N LYS A 362 5.72 37.86 -1.20
CA LYS A 362 5.00 38.92 -0.47
C LYS A 362 5.59 39.13 0.92
N THR A 363 5.84 38.07 1.68
CA THR A 363 6.40 38.23 3.04
C THR A 363 7.82 38.79 3.05
N GLN A 364 8.60 38.63 1.97
CA GLN A 364 9.90 39.26 1.80
C GLN A 364 9.82 40.76 1.46
N GLU A 365 8.67 41.22 0.94
CA GLU A 365 8.43 42.63 0.64
C GLU A 365 8.12 43.45 1.91
N ASP A 366 7.78 42.81 3.03
CA ASP A 366 7.51 43.47 4.31
C ASP A 366 8.83 43.82 5.05
N PRO A 367 9.13 45.11 5.31
CA PRO A 367 10.38 45.53 5.93
C PRO A 367 10.53 45.10 7.40
N GLY A 368 9.47 44.65 8.07
CA GLY A 368 9.50 44.14 9.44
C GLY A 368 9.71 42.63 9.56
N ILE A 369 9.79 41.90 8.43
CA ILE A 369 10.05 40.45 8.41
C ILE A 369 11.48 40.19 7.91
N PHE A 370 12.30 39.62 8.77
CA PHE A 370 13.71 39.34 8.53
C PHE A 370 13.92 37.84 8.33
N PHE A 371 14.69 37.49 7.31
CA PHE A 371 15.01 36.11 6.97
C PHE A 371 16.49 35.86 7.20
N THR A 372 16.80 34.91 8.08
CA THR A 372 18.17 34.50 8.38
C THR A 372 18.35 33.03 8.09
N ARG A 373 19.13 32.73 7.05
CA ARG A 373 19.58 31.36 6.83
C ARG A 373 20.69 31.03 7.83
N GLY A 374 20.48 30.06 8.70
CA GLY A 374 21.42 29.63 9.74
C GLY A 374 20.79 28.67 10.75
N GLU A 375 21.63 28.08 11.60
CA GLU A 375 21.23 27.14 12.64
C GLU A 375 21.19 27.84 14.00
N VAL A 376 20.07 27.72 14.72
CA VAL A 376 19.97 28.27 16.07
C VAL A 376 20.75 27.36 17.03
N ALA A 377 21.77 27.94 17.67
CA ALA A 377 22.67 27.25 18.58
C ALA A 377 22.28 27.41 20.05
N ASP A 378 21.67 28.55 20.42
CA ASP A 378 21.27 28.86 21.79
C ASP A 378 20.07 29.80 21.83
N VAL A 379 19.23 29.63 22.85
CA VAL A 379 18.17 30.56 23.23
C VAL A 379 18.26 30.76 24.74
N SER A 380 18.65 31.96 25.17
CA SER A 380 18.85 32.30 26.58
C SER A 380 17.99 33.49 26.99
N ARG A 381 17.63 33.54 28.27
CA ARG A 381 16.86 34.65 28.86
C ARG A 381 17.82 35.69 29.44
N ASP A 382 17.64 36.94 29.05
CA ASP A 382 18.41 38.07 29.54
C ASP A 382 17.81 38.63 30.85
N ASP A 383 18.60 39.42 31.58
CA ASP A 383 18.19 40.09 32.83
C ASP A 383 17.02 41.07 32.64
N ASP A 384 16.84 41.62 31.43
CA ASP A 384 15.72 42.50 31.07
C ASP A 384 14.42 41.73 30.76
N GLY A 385 14.47 40.40 30.83
CA GLY A 385 13.37 39.48 30.59
C GLY A 385 13.12 39.17 29.11
N LYS A 386 13.95 39.66 28.18
CA LYS A 386 13.90 39.27 26.75
C LYS A 386 14.67 37.98 26.50
N LEU A 387 14.46 37.42 25.31
CA LEU A 387 15.16 36.22 24.85
C LEU A 387 16.22 36.59 23.80
N THR A 388 17.45 36.15 24.02
CA THR A 388 18.54 36.24 23.04
C THR A 388 18.60 34.95 22.24
N VAL A 389 18.35 35.05 20.93
CA VAL A 389 18.48 33.94 19.97
C VAL A 389 19.80 34.05 19.24
N THR A 390 20.60 33.00 19.32
CA THR A 390 21.94 32.96 18.73
C THR A 390 21.97 31.97 17.58
N ALA A 391 22.23 32.46 16.35
CA ALA A 391 22.37 31.65 15.16
C ALA A 391 23.82 31.56 14.67
N LYS A 392 24.23 30.37 14.25
CA LYS A 392 25.53 30.04 13.64
C LYS A 392 25.33 29.55 12.21
N ASN A 393 26.43 29.29 11.49
CA ASN A 393 26.41 28.79 10.12
C ASN A 393 25.56 29.67 9.19
N THR A 394 25.63 30.98 9.41
CA THR A 394 24.82 31.94 8.68
C THR A 394 25.42 32.20 7.29
N MET A 395 24.62 32.70 6.36
CA MET A 395 25.10 33.05 5.01
C MET A 395 26.33 34.00 5.01
N PRO A 396 26.42 35.02 5.89
CA PRO A 396 27.63 35.83 6.02
C PRO A 396 28.83 35.15 6.69
N GLY A 397 28.66 33.97 7.31
CA GLY A 397 29.70 33.27 8.06
C GLY A 397 29.90 33.77 9.50
N GLU A 398 29.27 34.88 9.87
CA GLU A 398 29.31 35.45 11.22
C GLU A 398 28.20 34.91 12.13
N GLN A 399 28.41 34.95 13.44
CA GLN A 399 27.38 34.64 14.42
C GLN A 399 26.39 35.79 14.51
N ILE A 400 25.09 35.49 14.40
CA ILE A 400 24.02 36.50 14.51
C ILE A 400 23.32 36.31 15.86
N GLN A 401 23.16 37.40 16.60
CA GLN A 401 22.36 37.44 17.83
C GLN A 401 21.21 38.43 17.67
N VAL A 402 20.01 37.98 18.02
CA VAL A 402 18.81 38.82 17.99
C VAL A 402 18.10 38.73 19.32
N LYS A 403 17.76 39.88 19.90
CA LYS A 403 16.92 39.96 21.11
C LYS A 403 15.46 40.08 20.71
N VAL A 404 14.61 39.22 21.25
CA VAL A 404 13.17 39.15 20.97
C VAL A 404 12.35 39.02 22.24
N ASP A 405 11.06 39.35 22.15
CA ASP A 405 10.12 39.22 23.27
C ASP A 405 9.54 37.81 23.38
N LEU A 406 9.47 37.07 22.27
CA LEU A 406 8.92 35.72 22.19
C LEU A 406 9.69 34.87 21.17
N VAL A 407 9.84 33.57 21.44
CA VAL A 407 10.37 32.60 20.49
C VAL A 407 9.28 31.60 20.12
N VAL A 408 9.13 31.33 18.83
CA VAL A 408 8.14 30.39 18.30
C VAL A 408 8.87 29.27 17.57
N LEU A 409 8.69 28.05 18.05
CA LEU A 409 9.23 26.84 17.44
C LEU A 409 8.23 26.36 16.38
N ALA A 410 8.68 26.30 15.13
CA ALA A 410 7.87 25.74 14.04
C ALA A 410 7.87 24.21 14.16
N ALA A 411 7.01 23.69 15.04
CA ALA A 411 6.84 22.27 15.26
C ALA A 411 6.16 21.63 14.04
N GLY A 412 6.66 20.44 13.67
CA GLY A 412 6.14 19.64 12.59
C GLY A 412 4.85 18.90 12.95
N MET A 413 4.47 17.95 12.10
CA MET A 413 3.31 17.09 12.28
C MET A 413 3.74 15.63 12.42
N THR A 414 3.23 14.95 13.45
CA THR A 414 3.20 13.49 13.57
C THR A 414 1.76 12.98 13.40
N PRO A 415 1.54 11.82 12.79
CA PRO A 415 0.19 11.32 12.57
C PRO A 415 -0.48 10.95 13.89
N ASN A 416 -1.80 11.12 13.97
CA ASN A 416 -2.60 10.61 15.08
C ASN A 416 -3.21 9.24 14.71
N SER A 417 -2.35 8.28 14.40
CA SER A 417 -2.66 6.87 14.15
C SER A 417 -2.19 6.03 15.35
N ALA A 418 -2.90 4.94 15.60
CA ALA A 418 -2.40 3.90 16.48
C ALA A 418 -1.56 2.91 15.67
N ASP A 419 -0.65 2.18 16.31
CA ASP A 419 0.12 1.12 15.67
C ASP A 419 -0.53 -0.23 15.99
N GLY A 420 -1.35 -0.74 15.07
CA GLY A 420 -2.05 -2.00 15.27
C GLY A 420 -1.13 -3.20 15.44
N GLU A 421 0.05 -3.21 14.83
CA GLU A 421 1.01 -4.32 14.92
C GLU A 421 1.74 -4.30 16.27
N ALA A 422 2.15 -3.13 16.74
CA ALA A 422 2.74 -2.96 18.07
C ALA A 422 1.73 -3.24 19.19
N ILE A 423 0.47 -2.83 19.05
CA ILE A 423 -0.58 -3.12 20.03
C ILE A 423 -0.84 -4.62 20.10
N ARG A 424 -0.93 -5.30 18.96
CA ARG A 424 -1.05 -6.77 18.95
C ARG A 424 0.15 -7.42 19.62
N ALA A 425 1.37 -7.03 19.25
CA ALA A 425 2.59 -7.58 19.82
C ALA A 425 2.68 -7.36 21.35
N LEU A 426 2.16 -6.23 21.85
CA LEU A 426 2.04 -5.98 23.29
C LEU A 426 1.08 -6.96 23.96
N GLU A 427 -0.09 -7.21 23.39
CA GLU A 427 -1.06 -8.17 23.93
C GLU A 427 -0.56 -9.62 23.85
N ASP A 428 0.03 -10.02 22.72
CA ASP A 428 0.65 -11.35 22.56
C ASP A 428 1.76 -11.55 23.58
N ALA A 429 2.60 -10.53 23.81
CA ALA A 429 3.65 -10.58 24.82
C ALA A 429 3.09 -10.71 26.25
N ARG A 430 1.96 -10.07 26.57
CA ARG A 430 1.30 -10.22 27.88
C ARG A 430 0.85 -11.65 28.13
N VAL A 431 0.25 -12.28 27.12
CA VAL A 431 -0.14 -13.70 27.20
C VAL A 431 1.10 -14.58 27.35
N ALA A 432 2.15 -14.33 26.59
CA ALA A 432 3.40 -15.09 26.66
C ALA A 432 4.15 -14.94 27.99
N VAL A 433 4.05 -13.80 28.69
CA VAL A 433 4.57 -13.64 30.06
C VAL A 433 3.91 -14.62 31.02
N THR A 434 2.59 -14.87 30.86
CA THR A 434 1.83 -15.77 31.73
C THR A 434 1.89 -17.24 31.30
N GLU A 435 1.86 -17.50 29.99
CA GLU A 435 1.64 -18.84 29.42
C GLU A 435 2.89 -19.41 28.72
N GLY A 436 3.99 -18.66 28.64
CA GLY A 436 5.22 -19.10 27.98
C GLY A 436 5.77 -20.40 28.57
N GLU A 437 6.23 -21.30 27.71
CA GLU A 437 6.67 -22.66 28.06
C GLU A 437 8.05 -22.68 28.73
N SER A 438 8.86 -21.63 28.55
CA SER A 438 10.20 -21.48 29.15
C SER A 438 10.43 -20.09 29.76
N ASP A 439 11.34 -20.02 30.73
CA ASP A 439 11.73 -18.75 31.37
C ASP A 439 12.29 -17.74 30.35
N ILE A 440 13.07 -18.22 29.37
CA ILE A 440 13.62 -17.37 28.29
C ILE A 440 12.49 -16.72 27.46
N GLN A 441 11.42 -17.46 27.17
CA GLN A 441 10.28 -16.91 26.45
C GLN A 441 9.54 -15.85 27.27
N ARG A 442 9.37 -16.10 28.57
CA ARG A 442 8.72 -15.14 29.49
C ARG A 442 9.53 -13.86 29.67
N ASP A 443 10.85 -13.97 29.80
CA ASP A 443 11.74 -12.81 29.94
C ASP A 443 11.74 -11.93 28.69
N ARG A 444 11.85 -12.54 27.50
CA ARG A 444 11.74 -11.82 26.21
C ARG A 444 10.38 -11.14 26.04
N ALA A 445 9.31 -11.80 26.50
CA ALA A 445 7.98 -11.23 26.48
C ALA A 445 7.86 -10.03 27.44
N ALA A 446 8.45 -10.11 28.63
CA ALA A 446 8.46 -9.00 29.60
C ALA A 446 9.22 -7.77 29.06
N GLU A 447 10.36 -7.97 28.39
CA GLU A 447 11.09 -6.88 27.69
C GLU A 447 10.23 -6.23 26.61
N THR A 448 9.48 -7.04 25.86
CA THR A 448 8.56 -6.56 24.83
C THR A 448 7.42 -5.73 25.43
N VAL A 449 6.85 -6.16 26.55
CA VAL A 449 5.81 -5.41 27.28
C VAL A 449 6.32 -4.04 27.72
N GLU A 450 7.51 -4.00 28.33
CA GLU A 450 8.08 -2.74 28.81
C GLU A 450 8.39 -1.77 27.66
N ARG A 451 8.88 -2.29 26.52
CA ARG A 451 9.16 -1.50 25.32
C ARG A 451 7.89 -0.92 24.69
N LEU A 452 6.81 -1.71 24.61
CA LEU A 452 5.59 -1.36 23.87
C LEU A 452 4.46 -0.76 24.73
N LYS A 453 4.62 -0.66 26.05
CA LYS A 453 3.57 -0.15 26.97
C LYS A 453 2.97 1.20 26.60
N HIS A 454 3.73 2.06 25.90
CA HIS A 454 3.28 3.38 25.48
C HIS A 454 2.19 3.34 24.40
N HIS A 455 1.99 2.20 23.73
CA HIS A 455 0.88 1.97 22.79
C HIS A 455 -0.44 1.59 23.48
N GLN A 456 -0.44 1.32 24.78
CA GLN A 456 -1.64 0.90 25.48
C GLN A 456 -2.73 2.00 25.46
N GLY A 457 -3.93 1.64 25.00
CA GLY A 457 -5.06 2.58 24.98
C GLY A 457 -4.92 3.67 23.91
N THR A 458 -4.12 3.43 22.87
CA THR A 458 -3.95 4.34 21.72
C THR A 458 -4.88 4.00 20.57
N GLU A 459 -5.58 2.86 20.61
CA GLU A 459 -6.50 2.36 19.61
C GLU A 459 -7.55 3.42 19.24
N ILE A 460 -7.70 3.66 17.95
CA ILE A 460 -8.71 4.54 17.39
C ILE A 460 -9.85 3.68 16.87
N LEU A 461 -9.56 2.72 16.00
CA LEU A 461 -10.59 1.90 15.33
C LEU A 461 -11.13 0.78 16.21
N ASN A 462 -10.31 0.19 17.08
CA ASN A 462 -10.68 -0.94 17.95
C ASN A 462 -11.22 -2.15 17.14
N LEU A 463 -10.47 -2.57 16.12
CA LEU A 463 -10.77 -3.71 15.26
C LEU A 463 -10.61 -5.04 16.02
N GLU A 464 -11.50 -6.01 15.79
CA GLU A 464 -11.31 -7.39 16.26
C GLU A 464 -10.59 -8.27 15.21
N TYR A 465 -9.62 -7.68 14.54
CA TYR A 465 -8.83 -8.38 13.53
C TYR A 465 -7.70 -9.12 14.21
N ARG A 466 -7.42 -10.36 13.79
CA ARG A 466 -6.21 -11.09 14.22
C ARG A 466 -4.91 -10.30 14.01
N GLN A 467 -4.90 -9.42 13.01
CA GLN A 467 -3.74 -8.62 12.64
C GLN A 467 -3.56 -7.34 13.46
N GLY A 468 -4.42 -7.11 14.47
CA GLY A 468 -4.32 -5.99 15.42
C GLY A 468 -5.52 -5.04 15.36
N PRO A 469 -5.70 -4.21 16.40
CA PRO A 469 -6.91 -3.41 16.59
C PRO A 469 -6.96 -2.09 15.83
N ASP A 470 -5.94 -1.76 15.04
CA ASP A 470 -5.89 -0.54 14.25
C ASP A 470 -5.17 -0.77 12.91
N LEU A 471 -4.92 0.32 12.19
CA LEU A 471 -4.08 0.31 10.99
C LEU A 471 -2.66 -0.11 11.35
N ASN A 472 -2.03 -0.82 10.42
CA ASN A 472 -0.60 -1.10 10.47
C ASN A 472 0.15 0.16 10.06
N VAL A 473 1.30 0.45 10.69
CA VAL A 473 2.12 1.62 10.41
C VAL A 473 3.51 1.21 9.93
N LEU A 474 4.13 2.07 9.14
CA LEU A 474 5.55 1.97 8.78
C LEU A 474 6.39 2.80 9.76
N GLN A 475 7.61 3.12 9.34
CA GLN A 475 8.45 4.11 9.97
C GLN A 475 7.68 5.42 10.24
N ASN A 476 7.92 5.98 11.42
CA ASN A 476 7.37 7.27 11.86
C ASN A 476 5.85 7.30 12.16
N GLY A 477 5.19 6.14 12.23
CA GLY A 477 3.80 6.03 12.67
C GLY A 477 2.75 6.29 11.59
N PHE A 478 3.13 6.55 10.33
CA PHE A 478 2.17 6.68 9.24
C PHE A 478 1.66 5.29 8.82
N PRO A 479 0.35 5.14 8.51
CA PRO A 479 -0.19 3.88 8.03
C PRO A 479 0.55 3.35 6.80
N ASP A 480 0.74 2.03 6.75
CA ASP A 480 1.39 1.38 5.63
C ASP A 480 0.51 1.33 4.38
N SER A 481 1.13 1.55 3.22
CA SER A 481 0.46 1.58 1.93
C SER A 481 1.46 1.31 0.80
N HIS A 482 0.96 0.88 -0.36
CA HIS A 482 1.79 0.88 -1.56
C HIS A 482 1.68 2.25 -2.24
N PHE A 483 2.51 3.20 -1.83
CA PHE A 483 2.35 4.63 -2.17
C PHE A 483 2.37 4.97 -3.66
N ILE A 484 3.09 4.19 -4.47
CA ILE A 484 3.21 4.46 -5.91
C ILE A 484 1.88 4.13 -6.61
N CYS A 485 1.41 2.90 -6.46
CA CYS A 485 0.21 2.41 -7.17
C CYS A 485 -1.11 2.65 -6.43
N PHE A 486 -1.11 2.64 -5.09
CA PHE A 486 -2.32 2.60 -4.26
C PHE A 486 -2.26 3.55 -3.05
N PRO A 487 -2.00 4.86 -3.22
CA PRO A 487 -1.63 5.79 -2.14
C PRO A 487 -2.67 6.00 -1.02
N TYR A 488 -3.92 5.58 -1.25
CA TYR A 488 -5.03 5.67 -0.28
C TYR A 488 -5.25 4.38 0.50
N GLU A 489 -4.73 3.26 0.02
CA GLU A 489 -5.06 1.95 0.57
C GLU A 489 -4.19 1.64 1.79
N SER A 490 -4.78 1.20 2.89
CA SER A 490 -4.03 0.62 4.01
C SER A 490 -3.82 -0.89 3.80
N ARG A 491 -3.30 -1.65 4.78
CA ARG A 491 -3.47 -3.12 4.81
C ARG A 491 -4.87 -3.61 5.17
N ARG A 492 -5.71 -2.74 5.70
CA ARG A 492 -7.10 -3.06 6.06
C ARG A 492 -7.99 -2.68 4.88
N THR A 493 -8.33 -3.67 4.05
CA THR A 493 -9.23 -3.47 2.92
C THR A 493 -10.53 -2.80 3.39
N GLY A 494 -10.95 -1.72 2.71
CA GLY A 494 -12.13 -0.93 3.06
C GLY A 494 -11.95 0.10 4.17
N ILE A 495 -10.72 0.28 4.69
CA ILE A 495 -10.38 1.29 5.69
C ILE A 495 -9.28 2.22 5.14
N TYR A 496 -9.63 3.50 5.02
CA TYR A 496 -8.86 4.52 4.30
C TYR A 496 -8.29 5.58 5.24
N PRO A 497 -6.97 5.62 5.49
CA PRO A 497 -6.36 6.74 6.20
C PRO A 497 -6.40 8.01 5.35
N ALA A 498 -6.77 9.14 5.95
CA ALA A 498 -6.93 10.40 5.24
C ALA A 498 -6.39 11.59 6.03
N GLY A 499 -5.94 12.61 5.29
CA GLY A 499 -5.40 13.85 5.81
C GLY A 499 -4.03 13.66 6.41
N SER A 500 -3.74 14.42 7.47
CA SER A 500 -2.47 14.37 8.18
C SER A 500 -2.16 13.03 8.87
N VAL A 501 -3.08 12.06 8.83
CA VAL A 501 -2.87 10.68 9.25
C VAL A 501 -1.89 9.95 8.31
N ARG A 502 -1.91 10.26 7.00
CA ARG A 502 -1.06 9.56 6.01
C ARG A 502 0.22 10.33 5.63
N GLN A 503 0.19 11.66 5.69
CA GLN A 503 1.37 12.51 5.45
C GLN A 503 1.13 13.94 5.97
N PRO A 504 2.18 14.70 6.34
CA PRO A 504 2.05 16.11 6.67
C PRO A 504 1.51 16.93 5.49
N MET A 505 0.44 17.70 5.71
CA MET A 505 -0.23 18.49 4.68
C MET A 505 -0.96 19.69 5.27
N ASP A 506 -1.31 20.65 4.42
CA ASP A 506 -2.11 21.82 4.77
C ASP A 506 -3.63 21.55 4.70
N GLY A 507 -4.43 22.60 4.88
CA GLY A 507 -5.89 22.50 4.79
C GLY A 507 -6.42 22.13 3.41
N ILE A 508 -5.77 22.59 2.32
CA ILE A 508 -6.18 22.28 0.94
C ILE A 508 -5.90 20.81 0.66
N GLY A 509 -4.66 20.37 0.92
CA GLY A 509 -4.27 18.97 0.82
C GLY A 509 -5.19 18.09 1.67
N GLY A 510 -5.54 18.53 2.88
CA GLY A 510 -6.51 17.85 3.73
C GLY A 510 -7.90 17.69 3.10
N ARG A 511 -8.38 18.66 2.31
CA ARG A 511 -9.67 18.61 1.59
C ARG A 511 -9.60 17.72 0.36
N GLU A 512 -8.59 17.91 -0.48
CA GLU A 512 -8.34 17.06 -1.65
C GLU A 512 -8.22 15.60 -1.23
N ASP A 513 -7.53 15.37 -0.12
CA ASP A 513 -7.34 14.04 0.40
C ASP A 513 -8.60 13.42 1.00
N GLY A 514 -9.39 14.20 1.73
CA GLY A 514 -10.70 13.77 2.21
C GLY A 514 -11.63 13.38 1.05
N THR A 515 -11.57 14.12 -0.05
CA THR A 515 -12.31 13.82 -1.29
C THR A 515 -11.84 12.48 -1.88
N GLY A 516 -10.53 12.31 -2.05
CA GLY A 516 -9.95 11.06 -2.56
C GLY A 516 -10.33 9.85 -1.70
N ALA A 517 -10.23 9.97 -0.37
CA ALA A 517 -10.59 8.90 0.55
C ALA A 517 -12.09 8.55 0.48
N ALA A 518 -12.98 9.53 0.33
CA ALA A 518 -14.41 9.29 0.14
C ALA A 518 -14.70 8.52 -1.17
N LEU A 519 -14.06 8.91 -2.27
CA LEU A 519 -14.23 8.21 -3.56
C LEU A 519 -13.70 6.78 -3.51
N LYS A 520 -12.59 6.55 -2.80
CA LYS A 520 -12.02 5.22 -2.58
C LYS A 520 -12.90 4.35 -1.68
N ALA A 521 -13.47 4.92 -0.64
CA ALA A 521 -14.47 4.28 0.21
C ALA A 521 -15.71 3.83 -0.60
N ILE A 522 -16.22 4.71 -1.47
CA ILE A 522 -17.31 4.39 -2.41
C ILE A 522 -16.93 3.26 -3.37
N GLN A 523 -15.75 3.35 -4.00
CA GLN A 523 -15.25 2.32 -4.91
C GLN A 523 -15.22 0.95 -4.20
N CYS A 524 -14.73 0.90 -2.97
CA CYS A 524 -14.69 -0.34 -2.18
C CYS A 524 -16.06 -0.94 -1.95
N ILE A 525 -17.06 -0.13 -1.59
CA ILE A 525 -18.44 -0.57 -1.39
C ILE A 525 -18.99 -1.17 -2.69
N GLU A 526 -18.85 -0.44 -3.80
CA GLU A 526 -19.42 -0.86 -5.09
C GLU A 526 -18.74 -2.13 -5.63
N MET A 527 -17.41 -2.23 -5.55
CA MET A 527 -16.68 -3.43 -5.97
C MET A 527 -17.01 -4.64 -5.09
N THR A 528 -17.03 -4.44 -3.77
CA THR A 528 -17.45 -5.49 -2.82
C THR A 528 -18.87 -5.98 -3.12
N SER A 529 -19.79 -5.08 -3.47
CA SER A 529 -21.18 -5.44 -3.82
C SER A 529 -21.28 -6.32 -5.08
N ARG A 530 -20.26 -6.28 -5.95
CA ARG A 530 -20.15 -7.13 -7.14
C ARG A 530 -19.26 -8.36 -6.92
N GLY A 531 -18.73 -8.56 -5.72
CA GLY A 531 -17.79 -9.64 -5.38
C GLY A 531 -16.40 -9.47 -6.00
N GLU A 532 -16.05 -8.26 -6.39
CA GLU A 532 -14.78 -7.91 -7.02
C GLU A 532 -13.75 -7.49 -5.97
N ALA A 533 -12.50 -7.87 -6.15
CA ALA A 533 -11.39 -7.34 -5.37
C ALA A 533 -11.17 -5.86 -5.70
N VAL A 534 -10.81 -5.06 -4.70
CA VAL A 534 -10.64 -3.60 -4.85
C VAL A 534 -9.26 -3.24 -5.41
N HIS A 535 -8.21 -3.86 -4.89
CA HIS A 535 -6.82 -3.68 -5.30
C HIS A 535 -5.94 -4.79 -4.68
N PRO A 536 -4.69 -5.01 -5.12
CA PRO A 536 -4.07 -4.59 -6.39
C PRO A 536 -4.77 -5.15 -7.64
N ARG A 537 -5.42 -6.31 -7.52
CA ARG A 537 -6.16 -6.98 -8.60
C ARG A 537 -7.59 -6.45 -8.73
N ALA A 538 -7.72 -5.16 -9.02
CA ALA A 538 -9.03 -4.50 -9.12
C ALA A 538 -9.93 -5.19 -10.15
N GLY A 539 -11.14 -5.58 -9.76
CA GLY A 539 -12.12 -6.24 -10.65
C GLY A 539 -12.04 -7.77 -10.63
N ASP A 540 -11.02 -8.36 -9.99
CA ASP A 540 -10.88 -9.82 -9.89
C ASP A 540 -12.01 -10.42 -9.03
N LYS A 541 -12.82 -11.27 -9.67
CA LYS A 541 -13.98 -11.95 -9.08
C LYS A 541 -13.61 -13.25 -8.38
N SER A 542 -12.41 -13.79 -8.61
CA SER A 542 -11.95 -15.01 -7.95
C SER A 542 -11.83 -14.78 -6.47
N TYR A 543 -12.01 -15.80 -5.63
CA TYR A 543 -11.78 -15.72 -4.20
C TYR A 543 -11.30 -17.09 -3.69
N PRO A 544 -10.61 -17.16 -2.53
CA PRO A 544 -10.10 -18.42 -2.04
C PRO A 544 -11.22 -19.27 -1.42
N ASP A 545 -11.32 -20.51 -1.88
CA ASP A 545 -12.12 -21.57 -1.29
C ASP A 545 -11.27 -22.40 -0.32
N PHE A 546 -11.86 -22.79 0.82
CA PHE A 546 -11.17 -23.49 1.90
C PHE A 546 -11.77 -24.88 2.12
N PHE A 547 -11.00 -25.93 1.88
CA PHE A 547 -11.39 -27.30 2.20
C PHE A 547 -11.05 -27.64 3.66
N LEU A 548 -11.78 -27.04 4.59
CA LEU A 548 -11.47 -27.06 6.04
C LEU A 548 -11.46 -28.45 6.68
N GLN A 549 -12.06 -29.47 6.04
CA GLN A 549 -12.03 -30.86 6.52
C GLN A 549 -10.61 -31.43 6.63
N ASN A 550 -9.67 -30.90 5.83
CA ASN A 550 -8.26 -31.31 5.85
C ASN A 550 -7.37 -30.35 6.65
N CYS A 551 -7.95 -29.39 7.38
CA CYS A 551 -7.18 -28.42 8.14
C CYS A 551 -6.50 -29.08 9.35
N THR A 552 -5.19 -28.90 9.46
CA THR A 552 -4.38 -29.36 10.60
C THR A 552 -4.18 -28.29 11.68
N GLN A 553 -4.85 -27.14 11.58
CA GLN A 553 -4.79 -26.03 12.55
C GLN A 553 -3.36 -25.51 12.79
N CYS A 554 -2.50 -25.58 11.76
CA CYS A 554 -1.11 -25.13 11.85
C CYS A 554 -0.91 -23.60 11.85
N LYS A 555 -1.99 -22.82 11.70
CA LYS A 555 -2.05 -21.35 11.74
C LYS A 555 -1.19 -20.54 10.74
N ARG A 556 -0.37 -21.20 9.91
CA ARG A 556 0.45 -20.50 8.89
C ARG A 556 -0.36 -19.55 8.01
N CYS A 557 -1.53 -19.99 7.53
CA CYS A 557 -2.37 -19.14 6.68
C CYS A 557 -2.96 -17.92 7.40
N THR A 558 -3.31 -18.03 8.69
CA THR A 558 -3.88 -16.94 9.49
C THR A 558 -2.80 -15.94 9.92
N GLU A 559 -1.58 -16.42 10.18
CA GLU A 559 -0.42 -15.61 10.54
C GLU A 559 0.15 -14.84 9.36
N GLU A 560 0.40 -15.53 8.25
CA GLU A 560 1.10 -14.96 7.10
C GLU A 560 0.20 -14.05 6.26
N CYS A 561 -1.13 -14.09 6.42
CA CYS A 561 -2.05 -13.20 5.71
C CYS A 561 -1.87 -11.74 6.15
N PRO A 562 -1.31 -10.83 5.32
CA PRO A 562 -1.00 -9.47 5.76
C PRO A 562 -2.25 -8.59 5.91
N PHE A 563 -3.40 -9.02 5.37
CA PHE A 563 -4.63 -8.23 5.28
C PHE A 563 -5.71 -8.62 6.30
N GLY A 564 -5.45 -9.63 7.14
CA GLY A 564 -6.40 -10.08 8.17
C GLY A 564 -7.65 -10.74 7.59
N VAL A 565 -7.52 -11.47 6.48
CA VAL A 565 -8.62 -12.22 5.86
C VAL A 565 -9.14 -13.32 6.78
N LEU A 566 -8.25 -13.96 7.53
CA LEU A 566 -8.55 -15.14 8.32
C LEU A 566 -8.48 -14.78 9.80
N ASN A 567 -9.62 -14.94 10.48
CA ASN A 567 -9.67 -15.08 11.93
C ASN A 567 -9.49 -16.57 12.30
N GLU A 568 -9.60 -16.90 13.58
CA GLU A 568 -9.51 -18.26 14.10
C GLU A 568 -10.70 -18.56 15.00
N ASP A 569 -11.31 -19.73 14.84
CA ASP A 569 -12.26 -20.27 15.81
C ASP A 569 -11.52 -20.66 17.12
N PRO A 570 -12.23 -21.03 18.21
CA PRO A 570 -11.60 -21.43 19.46
C PRO A 570 -10.64 -22.64 19.36
N LYS A 571 -10.71 -23.43 18.27
CA LYS A 571 -9.81 -24.57 18.01
C LYS A 571 -8.60 -24.16 17.16
N GLY A 572 -8.52 -22.91 16.69
CA GLY A 572 -7.49 -22.46 15.75
C GLY A 572 -7.80 -22.79 14.28
N THR A 573 -9.03 -23.20 13.96
CA THR A 573 -9.47 -23.40 12.58
C THR A 573 -9.66 -22.03 11.91
N PRO A 574 -9.16 -21.80 10.69
CA PRO A 574 -9.33 -20.53 10.00
C PRO A 574 -10.80 -20.18 9.73
N GLU A 575 -11.19 -18.95 10.07
CA GLU A 575 -12.51 -18.37 9.77
C GLU A 575 -12.36 -17.23 8.75
N PRO A 576 -12.66 -17.47 7.46
CA PRO A 576 -12.41 -16.50 6.40
C PRO A 576 -13.46 -15.38 6.34
N TRP A 577 -12.98 -14.16 6.05
CA TRP A 577 -13.76 -13.00 5.64
C TRP A 577 -13.44 -12.65 4.17
N PRO A 578 -14.17 -13.21 3.19
CA PRO A 578 -13.77 -13.14 1.78
C PRO A 578 -13.67 -11.72 1.20
N THR A 579 -14.42 -10.75 1.73
CA THR A 579 -14.37 -9.34 1.28
C THR A 579 -13.13 -8.59 1.79
N ARG A 580 -12.36 -9.13 2.74
CA ARG A 580 -11.05 -8.58 3.13
C ARG A 580 -9.94 -8.96 2.13
N CYS A 581 -10.15 -10.02 1.35
CA CYS A 581 -9.10 -10.68 0.57
C CYS A 581 -8.71 -9.93 -0.71
N ARG A 582 -7.40 -9.72 -0.88
CA ARG A 582 -6.80 -9.05 -2.06
C ARG A 582 -6.34 -9.99 -3.16
N ARG A 583 -6.73 -11.27 -3.08
CA ARG A 583 -6.47 -12.30 -4.09
C ARG A 583 -4.98 -12.62 -4.33
N CYS A 584 -4.12 -12.34 -3.34
CA CYS A 584 -2.67 -12.55 -3.46
C CYS A 584 -2.22 -14.02 -3.49
N GLY A 585 -3.02 -14.94 -2.92
CA GLY A 585 -2.65 -16.34 -2.79
C GLY A 585 -1.63 -16.67 -1.70
N VAL A 586 -1.27 -15.72 -0.81
CA VAL A 586 -0.29 -15.98 0.26
C VAL A 586 -0.71 -17.14 1.17
N CYS A 587 -1.98 -17.20 1.58
CA CYS A 587 -2.52 -18.31 2.38
C CYS A 587 -2.47 -19.66 1.64
N MET A 588 -2.57 -19.66 0.31
CA MET A 588 -2.43 -20.86 -0.53
C MET A 588 -0.96 -21.33 -0.56
N GLY A 589 -0.01 -20.41 -0.72
CA GLY A 589 1.42 -20.72 -0.64
C GLY A 589 1.84 -21.23 0.75
N ALA A 590 1.25 -20.68 1.81
CA ALA A 590 1.55 -21.02 3.20
C ALA A 590 1.00 -22.39 3.65
N CYS A 591 -0.06 -22.88 3.02
CA CYS A 591 -0.77 -24.08 3.48
C CYS A 591 -0.05 -25.37 3.03
N PRO A 592 0.50 -26.18 3.96
CA PRO A 592 1.15 -27.45 3.60
C PRO A 592 0.14 -28.49 3.08
N GLU A 593 -1.08 -28.47 3.62
CA GLU A 593 -2.19 -29.37 3.27
C GLU A 593 -2.94 -28.95 1.99
N ARG A 594 -2.56 -27.82 1.38
CA ARG A 594 -3.12 -27.30 0.12
C ARG A 594 -4.65 -27.15 0.14
N ILE A 595 -5.23 -26.81 1.29
CA ILE A 595 -6.69 -26.67 1.45
C ILE A 595 -7.25 -25.38 0.88
N VAL A 596 -6.39 -24.41 0.52
CA VAL A 596 -6.78 -23.09 0.03
C VAL A 596 -6.56 -23.03 -1.48
N ASN A 597 -7.59 -22.78 -2.26
CA ASN A 597 -7.50 -22.76 -3.73
C ASN A 597 -8.38 -21.65 -4.31
N PHE A 598 -7.98 -21.07 -5.45
CA PHE A 598 -8.89 -20.28 -6.28
C PHE A 598 -9.28 -21.14 -7.48
N LYS A 599 -10.51 -20.95 -7.98
CA LYS A 599 -11.04 -21.65 -9.16
C LYS A 599 -10.18 -21.49 -10.41
N ASP A 600 -9.48 -20.37 -10.51
CA ASP A 600 -8.60 -20.01 -11.64
C ASP A 600 -7.10 -19.98 -11.27
N TYR A 601 -6.75 -20.23 -10.00
CA TYR A 601 -5.37 -20.19 -9.50
C TYR A 601 -5.20 -21.09 -8.28
N SER A 602 -4.48 -22.20 -8.43
CA SER A 602 -4.26 -23.17 -7.36
C SER A 602 -2.87 -23.77 -7.42
N VAL A 603 -2.47 -24.44 -6.33
CA VAL A 603 -1.21 -25.20 -6.30
C VAL A 603 -1.20 -26.25 -7.41
N ASN A 604 -2.33 -26.92 -7.65
CA ASN A 604 -2.48 -27.95 -8.68
C ASN A 604 -2.42 -27.38 -10.10
N ILE A 605 -3.05 -26.24 -10.36
CA ILE A 605 -3.01 -25.57 -11.68
C ILE A 605 -1.56 -25.26 -12.06
N ILE A 606 -0.80 -24.60 -11.17
CA ILE A 606 0.59 -24.24 -11.45
C ILE A 606 1.49 -25.49 -11.56
N ALA A 607 1.30 -26.49 -10.69
CA ALA A 607 2.01 -27.76 -10.81
C ALA A 607 1.73 -28.47 -12.15
N SER A 608 0.49 -28.42 -12.64
CA SER A 608 0.13 -28.97 -13.95
C SER A 608 0.77 -28.19 -15.10
N MET A 609 0.91 -26.86 -14.98
CA MET A 609 1.64 -26.06 -15.97
C MET A 609 3.12 -26.46 -16.03
N ILE A 610 3.77 -26.63 -14.87
CA ILE A 610 5.18 -27.06 -14.78
C ILE A 610 5.37 -28.40 -15.50
N LYS A 611 4.48 -29.37 -15.25
CA LYS A 611 4.51 -30.71 -15.88
C LYS A 611 4.15 -30.72 -17.38
N ALA A 612 3.57 -29.64 -17.89
CA ALA A 612 3.22 -29.52 -19.29
C ALA A 612 4.39 -29.03 -20.16
N VAL A 613 5.47 -28.54 -19.54
CA VAL A 613 6.68 -28.13 -20.25
C VAL A 613 7.42 -29.38 -20.72
N GLU A 614 7.86 -29.35 -21.97
CA GLU A 614 8.74 -30.37 -22.51
C GLU A 614 10.15 -30.22 -21.95
N VAL A 615 10.59 -31.21 -21.18
CA VAL A 615 11.95 -31.28 -20.62
C VAL A 615 12.79 -32.19 -21.52
N PRO A 616 13.86 -31.67 -22.15
CA PRO A 616 14.75 -32.46 -23.00
C PRO A 616 15.42 -33.59 -22.22
N ASP A 617 15.74 -34.68 -22.92
CA ASP A 617 16.54 -35.77 -22.35
C ASP A 617 17.95 -35.28 -21.95
N GLU A 618 18.59 -36.01 -21.03
CA GLU A 618 19.92 -35.65 -20.50
C GLU A 618 20.98 -35.50 -21.61
N ASP A 619 20.87 -36.32 -22.66
CA ASP A 619 21.80 -36.36 -23.80
C ASP A 619 21.67 -35.16 -24.76
N GLU A 620 20.61 -34.37 -24.66
CA GLU A 620 20.40 -33.20 -25.53
C GLU A 620 21.19 -31.96 -25.09
N GLU A 621 21.81 -31.98 -23.90
CA GLU A 621 22.62 -30.89 -23.32
C GLU A 621 21.90 -29.52 -23.26
N LYS A 622 20.56 -29.50 -23.33
CA LYS A 622 19.73 -28.29 -23.24
C LYS A 622 19.14 -28.15 -21.84
N PRO A 623 19.46 -27.07 -21.08
CA PRO A 623 18.84 -26.86 -19.78
C PRO A 623 17.36 -26.48 -19.91
N ARG A 624 16.61 -26.68 -18.83
CA ARG A 624 15.24 -26.21 -18.65
C ARG A 624 15.11 -25.56 -17.28
N ILE A 625 14.90 -24.25 -17.29
CA ILE A 625 14.87 -23.44 -16.07
C ILE A 625 13.46 -22.89 -15.87
N LEU A 626 12.89 -23.08 -14.70
CA LEU A 626 11.60 -22.49 -14.34
C LEU A 626 11.82 -21.11 -13.73
N ALA A 627 11.07 -20.11 -14.15
CA ALA A 627 11.07 -18.79 -13.53
C ALA A 627 9.65 -18.43 -13.06
N LEU A 628 9.46 -18.31 -11.74
CA LEU A 628 8.22 -17.86 -11.13
C LEU A 628 8.30 -16.35 -10.87
N LEU A 629 7.55 -15.57 -11.65
CA LEU A 629 7.61 -14.11 -11.63
C LEU A 629 6.37 -13.52 -10.94
N CYS A 630 6.58 -12.63 -9.98
CA CYS A 630 5.50 -11.81 -9.43
C CYS A 630 4.85 -10.98 -10.54
N GLU A 631 3.53 -11.07 -10.68
CA GLU A 631 2.76 -10.39 -11.74
C GLU A 631 2.78 -8.85 -11.68
N ASN A 632 3.21 -8.27 -10.55
CA ASN A 632 3.09 -6.83 -10.29
C ASN A 632 4.32 -6.04 -10.75
N ASP A 633 5.54 -6.53 -10.49
CA ASP A 633 6.78 -5.85 -10.89
C ASP A 633 7.65 -6.69 -11.83
N ALA A 634 7.86 -7.97 -11.51
CA ALA A 634 8.77 -8.83 -12.28
C ALA A 634 8.21 -9.16 -13.68
N PHE A 635 6.92 -9.50 -13.77
CA PHE A 635 6.28 -9.78 -15.07
C PHE A 635 6.14 -8.53 -15.96
N PRO A 636 5.77 -7.34 -15.44
CA PRO A 636 5.82 -6.12 -16.25
C PRO A 636 7.24 -5.69 -16.63
N ALA A 637 8.24 -5.97 -15.79
CA ALA A 637 9.64 -5.77 -16.18
C ALA A 637 10.02 -6.65 -17.38
N LEU A 638 9.54 -7.90 -17.43
CA LEU A 638 9.71 -8.77 -18.59
C LEU A 638 9.04 -8.21 -19.86
N ASP A 639 7.86 -7.60 -19.74
CA ASP A 639 7.25 -6.89 -20.87
C ASP A 639 8.17 -5.77 -21.40
N LEU A 640 8.83 -5.01 -20.51
CA LEU A 640 9.79 -3.96 -20.88
C LEU A 640 11.05 -4.55 -21.54
N VAL A 641 11.58 -5.67 -21.04
CA VAL A 641 12.68 -6.42 -21.70
C VAL A 641 12.32 -6.71 -23.15
N GLY A 642 11.11 -7.23 -23.38
CA GLY A 642 10.57 -7.47 -24.72
C GLY A 642 10.47 -6.19 -25.56
N GLN A 643 9.88 -5.13 -25.01
CA GLN A 643 9.73 -3.84 -25.71
C GLN A 643 11.07 -3.24 -26.12
N HIS A 644 12.11 -3.44 -25.31
CA HIS A 644 13.49 -3.01 -25.57
C HIS A 644 14.31 -4.00 -26.40
N ARG A 645 13.71 -5.12 -26.84
CA ARG A 645 14.36 -6.17 -27.68
C ARG A 645 15.60 -6.77 -27.04
N MET A 646 15.65 -6.80 -25.71
CA MET A 646 16.74 -7.41 -24.96
C MET A 646 16.64 -8.93 -25.06
N LYS A 647 17.78 -9.61 -25.11
CA LYS A 647 17.86 -11.07 -25.31
C LYS A 647 18.18 -11.76 -24.00
N TYR A 648 17.56 -12.90 -23.75
CA TYR A 648 17.85 -13.79 -22.62
C TYR A 648 17.76 -15.25 -23.07
N SER A 649 18.31 -16.17 -22.29
CA SER A 649 18.36 -17.60 -22.60
C SER A 649 16.98 -18.18 -23.00
N PRO A 650 16.86 -18.86 -24.15
CA PRO A 650 15.60 -19.48 -24.59
C PRO A 650 15.19 -20.68 -23.72
N PHE A 651 16.04 -21.10 -22.78
CA PHE A 651 15.81 -22.24 -21.89
C PHE A 651 14.96 -21.93 -20.65
N ILE A 652 14.57 -20.66 -20.48
CA ILE A 652 13.78 -20.20 -19.33
C ILE A 652 12.29 -20.26 -19.63
N ARG A 653 11.52 -20.92 -18.77
CA ARG A 653 10.05 -21.02 -18.82
C ARG A 653 9.44 -20.18 -17.72
N ILE A 654 8.64 -19.20 -18.11
CA ILE A 654 8.15 -18.18 -17.20
C ILE A 654 6.70 -18.48 -16.86
N ILE A 655 6.40 -18.59 -15.56
CA ILE A 655 5.04 -18.68 -15.05
C ILE A 655 4.79 -17.48 -14.13
N PRO A 656 3.86 -16.57 -14.48
CA PRO A 656 3.49 -15.50 -13.58
C PRO A 656 2.70 -16.06 -12.38
N VAL A 657 3.07 -15.62 -11.18
CA VAL A 657 2.34 -15.88 -9.94
C VAL A 657 1.73 -14.59 -9.41
N ARG A 658 0.54 -14.68 -8.81
CA ARG A 658 -0.18 -13.50 -8.31
C ARG A 658 0.67 -12.67 -7.34
N CYS A 659 1.45 -13.36 -6.53
CA CYS A 659 2.43 -12.77 -5.63
C CYS A 659 3.55 -13.78 -5.44
N LEU A 660 4.80 -13.35 -5.26
CA LEU A 660 5.82 -14.34 -4.90
C LEU A 660 5.50 -15.03 -3.55
N GLY A 661 4.80 -14.34 -2.65
CA GLY A 661 4.31 -14.92 -1.39
C GLY A 661 3.26 -16.02 -1.55
N SER A 662 2.68 -16.24 -2.75
CA SER A 662 1.86 -17.42 -3.03
C SER A 662 2.67 -18.64 -3.46
N MET A 663 3.99 -18.51 -3.60
CA MET A 663 4.90 -19.61 -3.88
C MET A 663 4.74 -20.72 -2.84
N ASN A 664 4.35 -21.90 -3.31
CA ASN A 664 4.31 -23.11 -2.52
C ASN A 664 5.58 -23.92 -2.81
N VAL A 665 6.23 -24.42 -1.76
CA VAL A 665 7.46 -25.23 -1.85
C VAL A 665 7.27 -26.46 -2.75
N ALA A 666 6.03 -26.95 -2.87
CA ALA A 666 5.65 -28.01 -3.80
C ALA A 666 6.04 -27.71 -5.26
N TRP A 667 5.93 -26.47 -5.72
CA TRP A 667 6.23 -26.13 -7.12
C TRP A 667 7.71 -26.28 -7.44
N VAL A 668 8.58 -25.89 -6.51
CA VAL A 668 10.03 -26.08 -6.66
C VAL A 668 10.35 -27.57 -6.69
N LYS A 669 9.79 -28.34 -5.74
CA LYS A 669 9.95 -29.79 -5.71
C LYS A 669 9.47 -30.44 -7.01
N ASP A 670 8.25 -30.13 -7.44
CA ASP A 670 7.64 -30.70 -8.64
C ASP A 670 8.49 -30.35 -9.88
N ALA A 671 8.98 -29.11 -10.02
CA ALA A 671 9.86 -28.74 -11.12
C ALA A 671 11.14 -29.57 -11.15
N ILE A 672 11.86 -29.67 -10.03
CA ILE A 672 13.10 -30.46 -9.94
C ILE A 672 12.82 -31.95 -10.19
N SER A 673 11.72 -32.50 -9.66
CA SER A 673 11.36 -33.91 -9.89
C SER A 673 10.98 -34.22 -11.33
N GLU A 674 10.53 -33.24 -12.11
CA GLU A 674 10.19 -33.39 -13.53
C GLU A 674 11.41 -33.08 -14.44
N GLY A 675 12.61 -32.93 -13.87
CA GLY A 675 13.84 -32.75 -14.63
C GLY A 675 14.23 -31.30 -14.95
N PHE A 676 13.56 -30.29 -14.39
CA PHE A 676 14.05 -28.91 -14.52
C PHE A 676 15.41 -28.74 -13.85
N ASP A 677 16.34 -28.08 -14.52
CA ASP A 677 17.71 -27.93 -14.03
C ASP A 677 17.87 -26.86 -12.94
N GLY A 678 16.97 -25.88 -12.92
CA GLY A 678 16.94 -24.84 -11.91
C GLY A 678 15.63 -24.08 -11.84
N VAL A 679 15.44 -23.34 -10.73
CA VAL A 679 14.26 -22.52 -10.47
C VAL A 679 14.66 -21.13 -10.02
N ILE A 680 14.16 -20.10 -10.71
CA ILE A 680 14.32 -18.69 -10.36
C ILE A 680 13.01 -18.16 -9.79
N LEU A 681 13.09 -17.51 -8.64
CA LEU A 681 11.97 -16.87 -7.95
C LEU A 681 12.17 -15.34 -7.98
N ILE A 682 11.32 -14.58 -8.66
CA ILE A 682 11.50 -13.13 -8.78
C ILE A 682 10.30 -12.36 -8.23
N GLY A 683 10.54 -11.60 -7.17
CA GLY A 683 9.54 -10.82 -6.44
C GLY A 683 9.75 -9.31 -6.53
N CYS A 684 8.77 -8.56 -6.05
CA CYS A 684 8.92 -7.12 -5.81
C CYS A 684 9.97 -6.84 -4.72
N LYS A 685 10.57 -5.65 -4.68
CA LYS A 685 11.45 -5.23 -3.58
C LYS A 685 10.74 -5.25 -2.22
N TYR A 686 11.44 -5.71 -1.18
CA TYR A 686 11.02 -5.64 0.23
C TYR A 686 12.11 -4.96 1.09
N GLY A 687 11.82 -4.67 2.36
CA GLY A 687 12.71 -3.94 3.27
C GLY A 687 12.45 -2.42 3.30
N ASP A 688 13.49 -1.63 3.52
CA ASP A 688 13.36 -0.17 3.74
C ASP A 688 12.83 0.60 2.52
N ASP A 689 13.11 0.09 1.31
CA ASP A 689 12.63 0.63 0.03
C ASP A 689 11.67 -0.36 -0.64
N TYR A 690 10.71 -0.89 0.14
CA TYR A 690 9.78 -1.89 -0.38
C TYR A 690 8.85 -1.31 -1.46
N GLN A 691 8.59 -2.14 -2.47
CA GLN A 691 7.59 -1.92 -3.52
C GLN A 691 6.67 -3.14 -3.66
N CYS A 692 6.65 -3.99 -2.64
CA CYS A 692 5.76 -5.14 -2.62
C CYS A 692 4.29 -4.70 -2.62
N HIS A 693 3.60 -5.00 -3.71
CA HIS A 693 2.18 -4.69 -3.90
C HIS A 693 1.27 -5.40 -2.88
N PHE A 694 1.76 -6.49 -2.28
CA PHE A 694 1.08 -7.21 -1.21
C PHE A 694 1.78 -7.09 0.15
N ILE A 695 2.64 -6.07 0.31
CA ILE A 695 3.38 -5.69 1.52
C ILE A 695 4.45 -6.70 1.93
N LYS A 696 4.06 -7.92 2.32
CA LYS A 696 4.98 -8.95 2.85
C LYS A 696 5.24 -10.10 1.88
N GLY A 697 4.74 -10.02 0.64
CA GLY A 697 4.77 -11.14 -0.31
C GLY A 697 6.17 -11.69 -0.58
N SER A 698 7.08 -10.84 -1.04
CA SER A 698 8.46 -11.26 -1.37
C SER A 698 9.27 -11.62 -0.12
N GLU A 699 9.08 -10.89 0.97
CA GLU A 699 9.70 -11.17 2.28
C GLU A 699 9.30 -12.57 2.78
N LEU A 700 8.01 -12.94 2.67
CA LEU A 700 7.54 -14.28 3.02
C LEU A 700 8.16 -15.35 2.12
N ALA A 701 8.29 -15.10 0.83
CA ALA A 701 8.93 -16.05 -0.08
C ALA A 701 10.42 -16.27 0.28
N ASP A 702 11.13 -15.19 0.64
CA ASP A 702 12.52 -15.24 1.11
C ASP A 702 12.66 -16.07 2.39
N SER A 703 11.79 -15.81 3.38
CA SER A 703 11.78 -16.60 4.63
C SER A 703 11.48 -18.09 4.39
N ARG A 704 10.70 -18.42 3.35
CA ARG A 704 10.44 -19.82 2.96
C ARG A 704 11.60 -20.46 2.20
N GLY A 705 12.60 -19.69 1.76
CA GLY A 705 13.80 -20.17 1.08
C GLY A 705 14.58 -21.21 1.88
N GLU A 706 14.58 -21.11 3.22
CA GLU A 706 15.19 -22.12 4.10
C GLU A 706 14.53 -23.49 3.93
N ASN A 707 13.19 -23.54 3.90
CA ASN A 707 12.46 -24.78 3.67
C ASN A 707 12.74 -25.38 2.28
N ILE A 708 13.02 -24.53 1.28
CA ILE A 708 13.39 -25.00 -0.06
C ILE A 708 14.76 -25.68 0.00
N ARG A 709 15.75 -25.05 0.63
CA ARG A 709 17.11 -25.62 0.77
C ARG A 709 17.07 -26.98 1.48
N GLU A 710 16.36 -27.08 2.60
CA GLU A 710 16.17 -28.36 3.30
C GLU A 710 15.55 -29.45 2.40
N LYS A 711 14.67 -29.07 1.46
CA LYS A 711 14.04 -30.02 0.53
C LYS A 711 14.99 -30.45 -0.59
N LEU A 712 15.80 -29.54 -1.12
CA LEU A 712 16.84 -29.87 -2.10
C LEU A 712 17.87 -30.82 -1.51
N GLU A 713 18.32 -30.56 -0.28
CA GLU A 713 19.24 -31.46 0.44
C GLU A 713 18.66 -32.86 0.64
N GLN A 714 17.36 -32.96 0.99
CA GLN A 714 16.65 -34.24 1.09
C GLN A 714 16.59 -34.99 -0.25
N MET A 715 16.60 -34.27 -1.37
CA MET A 715 16.62 -34.82 -2.73
C MET A 715 18.05 -35.05 -3.27
N GLN A 716 19.09 -34.75 -2.47
CA GLN A 716 20.50 -34.79 -2.89
C GLN A 716 20.83 -33.84 -4.05
N MET A 717 20.19 -32.68 -4.06
CA MET A 717 20.36 -31.64 -5.07
C MET A 717 21.16 -30.45 -4.52
N GLU A 718 21.89 -29.76 -5.39
CA GLU A 718 22.62 -28.53 -5.06
C GLU A 718 21.65 -27.38 -4.73
N ASN A 719 21.94 -26.65 -3.66
CA ASN A 719 21.11 -25.53 -3.20
C ASN A 719 21.11 -24.37 -4.21
N GLU A 720 22.19 -24.25 -4.98
CA GLU A 720 22.43 -23.26 -6.02
C GLU A 720 21.46 -23.39 -7.20
N ARG A 721 20.74 -24.51 -7.33
CA ARG A 721 19.69 -24.71 -8.35
C ARG A 721 18.43 -23.89 -8.09
N VAL A 722 18.34 -23.17 -6.97
CA VAL A 722 17.22 -22.27 -6.69
C VAL A 722 17.72 -20.90 -6.27
N GLU A 723 17.39 -19.88 -7.06
CA GLU A 723 17.71 -18.50 -6.75
C GLU A 723 16.45 -17.66 -6.48
N LEU A 724 16.57 -16.74 -5.52
CA LEU A 724 15.55 -15.74 -5.23
C LEU A 724 16.10 -14.35 -5.49
N HIS A 725 15.39 -13.59 -6.31
CA HIS A 725 15.73 -12.23 -6.69
C HIS A 725 14.59 -11.27 -6.38
N GLN A 726 14.95 -10.01 -6.14
CA GLN A 726 14.00 -8.92 -6.02
C GLN A 726 14.25 -7.86 -7.09
N LEU A 727 13.17 -7.36 -7.67
CA LEU A 727 13.22 -6.43 -8.78
C LEU A 727 12.04 -5.45 -8.68
N GLN A 728 12.32 -4.17 -8.95
CA GLN A 728 11.29 -3.18 -9.23
C GLN A 728 11.13 -3.04 -10.75
N ILE A 729 9.96 -2.65 -11.24
CA ILE A 729 9.68 -2.54 -12.68
C ILE A 729 10.72 -1.72 -13.46
N SER A 730 11.28 -0.66 -12.86
CA SER A 730 12.31 0.19 -13.49
C SER A 730 13.68 -0.47 -13.66
N GLU A 731 13.91 -1.62 -13.02
CA GLU A 731 15.14 -2.41 -13.11
C GLU A 731 15.07 -3.52 -14.16
N TYR A 732 14.13 -3.43 -15.11
CA TYR A 732 13.95 -4.42 -16.19
C TYR A 732 15.25 -4.82 -16.92
N HIS A 733 16.20 -3.89 -17.04
CA HIS A 733 17.49 -4.14 -17.69
C HIS A 733 18.35 -5.21 -16.98
N LYS A 734 18.13 -5.44 -15.68
CA LYS A 734 18.83 -6.49 -14.90
C LYS A 734 18.26 -7.88 -15.14
N LEU A 735 17.02 -7.99 -15.62
CA LEU A 735 16.33 -9.28 -15.72
C LEU A 735 17.04 -10.24 -16.70
N PRO A 736 17.51 -9.81 -17.90
CA PRO A 736 18.31 -10.66 -18.76
C PRO A 736 19.64 -11.10 -18.14
N GLU A 737 20.29 -10.23 -17.36
CA GLU A 737 21.54 -10.58 -16.65
C GLU A 737 21.28 -11.68 -15.62
N ILE A 738 20.24 -11.55 -14.80
CA ILE A 738 19.82 -12.59 -13.84
C ILE A 738 19.58 -13.92 -14.55
N PHE A 739 18.82 -13.88 -15.64
CA PHE A 739 18.45 -15.05 -16.43
C PHE A 739 19.67 -15.75 -17.06
N ASN A 740 20.55 -14.99 -17.70
CA ASN A 740 21.70 -15.56 -18.40
C ASN A 740 22.75 -16.07 -17.41
N ASN A 741 23.06 -15.31 -16.35
CA ASN A 741 24.00 -15.74 -15.32
C ASN A 741 23.53 -17.03 -14.65
N PHE A 742 22.23 -17.17 -14.40
CA PHE A 742 21.69 -18.40 -13.82
C PHE A 742 21.74 -19.57 -14.80
N ALA A 743 21.50 -19.34 -16.09
CA ALA A 743 21.67 -20.38 -17.11
C ALA A 743 23.13 -20.87 -17.18
N GLU A 744 24.10 -19.96 -17.16
CA GLU A 744 25.53 -20.29 -17.10
C GLU A 744 25.89 -21.08 -15.82
N LEU A 745 25.35 -20.67 -14.66
CA LEU A 745 25.53 -21.41 -13.40
C LEU A 745 24.99 -22.84 -13.49
N ILE A 746 23.83 -23.03 -14.12
CA ILE A 746 23.25 -24.37 -14.31
C ILE A 746 24.10 -25.24 -15.22
N GLU A 747 24.70 -24.67 -16.28
CA GLU A 747 25.66 -25.38 -17.13
C GLU A 747 26.90 -25.82 -16.33
N ASP A 748 27.40 -24.97 -15.43
CA ASP A 748 28.54 -25.27 -14.56
C ASP A 748 28.23 -26.36 -13.52
N ILE A 749 27.02 -26.38 -12.94
CA ILE A 749 26.58 -27.40 -11.98
C ILE A 749 26.30 -28.73 -12.70
N GLY A 750 25.81 -28.68 -13.93
CA GLY A 750 25.42 -29.83 -14.74
C GLY A 750 23.91 -30.12 -14.68
N MET A 751 23.48 -30.98 -15.62
CA MET A 751 22.07 -31.32 -15.80
C MET A 751 21.45 -31.98 -14.57
N ASN A 752 20.15 -31.83 -14.40
CA ASN A 752 19.41 -32.45 -13.31
C ASN A 752 19.38 -33.99 -13.48
N PRO A 753 19.78 -34.77 -12.46
CA PRO A 753 19.75 -36.23 -12.49
C PRO A 753 18.37 -36.86 -12.70
N PHE A 754 17.29 -36.10 -12.49
CA PHE A 754 15.92 -36.56 -12.74
C PHE A 754 15.48 -36.40 -14.20
N LYS A 755 16.31 -35.85 -15.10
CA LYS A 755 16.00 -35.79 -16.54
C LYS A 755 15.88 -37.19 -17.14
N GLY A 756 14.83 -37.41 -17.92
CA GLY A 756 14.57 -38.69 -18.59
C GLY A 756 14.12 -39.84 -17.68
N MET A 757 13.91 -39.60 -16.38
CA MET A 757 13.35 -40.58 -15.41
C MET A 757 11.83 -40.46 -15.31
#